data_AF-A0A934C9V5-F1
#
_entry.id   AF-A0A934C9V5-F1
#
_cell.length_a   1.000
_cell.length_b   1.000
_cell.length_c   1.000
_cell.angle_alpha   90.00
_cell.angle_beta   90.00
_cell.angle_gamma   90.00
#
_symmetry.space_group_name_H-M   'P 1'
#
loop_
_entity.id
_entity.type
_entity.pdbx_description
1 polymer ?
#
loop_
_entity_poly.entity_id
_entity_poly.type
_entity_poly.pdbx_seq_one_letter_code
_entity_poly.pdbx_strand_id
1 'polypeptide(L)'
;MKPPSPPFTRTVAALFAAALAVAEAQPVETTRGDAWFDAELSFRLEGTPPRPARGRPAAAVQPDYVRKVQGDSSVRCPLEGRPAVELVPAYREAWTMGRDWRLRFELAASDLPAGATCALVLIDAGGRQAESRPLGLAAATPWRHVEFALAELSAPAGFDFARIVRARLVFRPAPATVWLDDVRFVAAAGDAEIALTDLRTADRIAREADTRMARIRELFTSKISSQPGTNLSRLFANLWLDRDVAATNRELLAIYTSTDPKVRADYGLEYTWHLAATPMLTRFYFHFGRQGRRAPGRLSPEVEQAILRLLWERTELKNDLHAAHQSTWNLTGSENHDLNAKVGNVLVSQIFRHEPDYASRVLPNRGTGPGSGYWFHKTTDTGRYHGPEGRAQPTLTGALRAADHYQAWTAFMKEYLRERARRGFFLEKSSPGYMKYTTSFLQDLYDFAEDSELRTLTGMFLDLLWAEWAQDQIRGMRGGAKTREGGVLDFQQDAMYGMATLLFGGPAPAHPSLTSYLLSDYRPPDIIWELALNRTAAGAYAYISHAPGEERPELPRPPGMERTLLCNPDSRLKRYSWVTPEFILGTRMDHPLAVHSHLSSGSCWEGIIFPTSTRAMIFPRAIEVTKNGTWRMEAEGTTRSFQSGPVLITQQSRGGVTVINPDWFPRAVQDSKPFGVYLGTGHDRLEEEQGWIFVEAGDAFLGVRPVSGRYQVSVDAGSGNKDWVDYEGAATLEEPLDPMPYEWSPDRTLVRLKDRHAPIIFEAGRRVDEGTLAAFKQRLLGNRLTLTKIVVPGHYVLTYVSGGHTYTFNAANTEIPRLDGQPIDYFPARTFDSPHLSSDYGSGLVTISAGRRRLILDFPQATRR
;
A
#
# COMPACT_ATOMS: atom_id res chain seq x y z
N MET A 1 60.31 6.47 -10.56
CA MET A 1 59.25 7.48 -10.41
C MET A 1 57.94 6.90 -10.92
N LYS A 2 57.01 6.62 -10.00
CA LYS A 2 55.61 6.21 -10.20
C LYS A 2 54.80 7.06 -9.20
N PRO A 3 53.63 7.62 -9.57
CA PRO A 3 52.88 8.48 -8.65
C PRO A 3 52.16 7.64 -7.58
N PRO A 4 51.93 8.18 -6.37
CA PRO A 4 51.29 7.46 -5.28
C PRO A 4 49.76 7.42 -5.46
N SER A 5 49.17 6.30 -5.09
CA SER A 5 47.71 6.07 -5.08
C SER A 5 47.05 6.76 -3.86
N PRO A 6 45.84 7.35 -3.99
CA PRO A 6 45.18 8.01 -2.87
C PRO A 6 44.50 7.01 -1.90
N PRO A 7 44.43 7.32 -0.59
CA PRO A 7 43.90 6.43 0.42
C PRO A 7 42.38 6.59 0.54
N PHE A 8 41.60 5.92 -0.30
CA PHE A 8 40.12 6.03 -0.25
C PHE A 8 39.38 4.70 -0.42
N THR A 9 40.00 3.59 -0.01
CA THR A 9 39.41 2.25 -0.19
C THR A 9 39.30 1.41 1.10
N ARG A 10 39.60 1.97 2.27
CA ARG A 10 39.57 1.20 3.54
C ARG A 10 38.50 1.59 4.55
N THR A 11 37.85 2.75 4.42
CA THR A 11 36.84 3.18 5.42
C THR A 11 35.40 2.84 5.04
N VAL A 12 35.09 2.74 3.74
CA VAL A 12 33.74 2.30 3.26
C VAL A 12 33.58 0.77 3.35
N ALA A 13 34.66 0.02 3.18
CA ALA A 13 34.65 -1.43 3.39
C ALA A 13 34.47 -1.83 4.87
N ALA A 14 34.88 -0.97 5.81
CA ALA A 14 34.71 -1.23 7.25
C ALA A 14 33.27 -1.00 7.73
N LEU A 15 32.52 -0.08 7.11
CA LEU A 15 31.08 0.12 7.36
C LEU A 15 30.21 -0.97 6.72
N PHE A 16 30.62 -1.52 5.57
CA PHE A 16 29.95 -2.69 4.98
C PHE A 16 30.31 -4.01 5.68
N ALA A 17 31.52 -4.14 6.24
CA ALA A 17 31.93 -5.34 6.97
C ALA A 17 31.40 -5.39 8.42
N ALA A 18 31.19 -4.24 9.07
CA ALA A 18 30.61 -4.18 10.41
C ALA A 18 29.08 -4.43 10.44
N ALA A 19 28.39 -4.22 9.31
CA ALA A 19 26.98 -4.62 9.13
C ALA A 19 26.80 -6.11 8.75
N LEU A 20 27.89 -6.83 8.49
CA LEU A 20 27.90 -8.24 8.09
C LEU A 20 28.33 -9.19 9.22
N ALA A 21 28.61 -8.67 10.41
CA ALA A 21 28.95 -9.47 11.58
C ALA A 21 27.81 -9.39 12.63
N VAL A 22 27.24 -10.56 12.93
CA VAL A 22 26.17 -10.85 13.90
C VAL A 22 24.73 -10.56 13.42
N ALA A 23 24.35 -11.19 12.32
CA ALA A 23 22.99 -11.73 12.19
C ALA A 23 23.13 -13.20 11.78
N GLU A 24 23.17 -14.12 12.76
CA GLU A 24 22.86 -15.50 12.45
C GLU A 24 21.41 -15.52 11.93
N ALA A 25 21.26 -15.67 10.62
CA ALA A 25 19.96 -15.78 9.99
C ALA A 25 19.23 -17.00 10.57
N GLN A 26 18.25 -16.72 11.41
CA GLN A 26 17.36 -17.70 11.99
C GLN A 26 16.56 -18.38 10.86
N PRO A 27 16.42 -19.72 10.83
CA PRO A 27 15.53 -20.38 9.88
C PRO A 27 14.10 -19.81 9.96
N VAL A 28 13.33 -19.90 8.87
CA VAL A 28 11.92 -19.40 8.82
C VAL A 28 11.01 -20.01 9.89
N GLU A 29 11.37 -21.21 10.35
CA GLU A 29 10.71 -21.87 11.47
C GLU A 29 10.97 -21.16 12.81
N THR A 30 11.96 -20.29 12.90
CA THR A 30 12.33 -19.56 14.13
C THR A 30 12.05 -18.06 14.06
N THR A 31 11.86 -17.50 12.86
CA THR A 31 11.50 -16.08 12.71
C THR A 31 10.09 -15.81 13.25
N ARG A 32 10.02 -14.99 14.29
CA ARG A 32 8.78 -14.47 14.88
C ARG A 32 8.62 -13.02 14.46
N GLY A 33 7.45 -12.68 13.94
CA GLY A 33 7.27 -11.44 13.19
C GLY A 33 5.94 -10.73 13.42
N ASP A 34 5.87 -9.52 12.87
CA ASP A 34 4.76 -8.58 12.87
C ASP A 34 3.41 -9.26 12.65
N ALA A 35 2.44 -8.88 13.47
CA ALA A 35 1.09 -9.38 13.41
C ALA A 35 0.07 -8.23 13.54
N TRP A 36 0.17 -7.23 12.68
CA TRP A 36 -0.61 -5.98 12.75
C TRP A 36 -2.13 -6.09 12.78
N PHE A 37 -2.66 -7.28 12.58
CA PHE A 37 -4.08 -7.60 12.67
C PHE A 37 -4.42 -8.68 13.72
N ASP A 38 -3.46 -9.32 14.38
CA ASP A 38 -3.72 -10.46 15.29
C ASP A 38 -4.28 -10.04 16.65
N ALA A 39 -3.86 -8.88 17.15
CA ALA A 39 -4.34 -8.35 18.42
C ALA A 39 -5.87 -8.37 18.49
N GLU A 40 -6.55 -7.89 17.44
CA GLU A 40 -8.02 -7.84 17.39
C GLU A 40 -8.68 -9.21 17.15
N LEU A 41 -7.93 -10.20 16.66
CA LEU A 41 -8.45 -11.55 16.38
C LEU A 41 -8.51 -12.41 17.64
N SER A 42 -7.46 -12.33 18.45
CA SER A 42 -7.25 -13.23 19.58
C SER A 42 -7.45 -12.57 20.94
N PHE A 43 -7.46 -11.24 21.03
CA PHE A 43 -7.57 -10.51 22.29
C PHE A 43 -8.80 -9.62 22.33
N ARG A 44 -9.46 -9.58 23.48
CA ARG A 44 -10.62 -8.72 23.75
C ARG A 44 -10.59 -8.26 25.21
N LEU A 45 -11.28 -7.18 25.49
CA LEU A 45 -11.61 -6.86 26.88
C LEU A 45 -12.90 -7.54 27.28
N GLU A 46 -12.99 -7.96 28.54
CA GLU A 46 -14.21 -8.58 29.07
C GLU A 46 -15.45 -7.72 28.82
N GLY A 47 -16.56 -8.38 28.48
CA GLY A 47 -17.84 -7.71 28.21
C GLY A 47 -17.90 -6.97 26.87
N THR A 48 -16.83 -6.95 26.07
CA THR A 48 -16.88 -6.40 24.71
C THR A 48 -17.55 -7.40 23.77
N PRO A 49 -18.52 -6.98 22.94
CA PRO A 49 -19.07 -7.87 21.93
C PRO A 49 -17.97 -8.39 20.99
N PRO A 50 -18.15 -9.58 20.38
CA PRO A 50 -17.13 -10.22 19.56
C PRO A 50 -16.61 -9.39 18.38
N ARG A 51 -17.38 -8.37 17.94
CA ARG A 51 -17.03 -7.46 16.84
C ARG A 51 -17.69 -6.09 16.99
N PRO A 52 -17.05 -5.00 16.51
CA PRO A 52 -17.75 -3.74 16.30
C PRO A 52 -18.92 -3.90 15.32
N ALA A 53 -20.10 -3.42 15.71
CA ALA A 53 -21.06 -2.90 14.75
C ALA A 53 -20.45 -1.66 14.06
N ARG A 54 -20.81 -1.41 12.80
CA ARG A 54 -20.24 -0.35 11.94
C ARG A 54 -19.99 0.97 12.68
N GLY A 55 -18.83 1.58 12.42
CA GLY A 55 -18.61 3.01 12.65
C GLY A 55 -18.27 3.43 14.09
N ARG A 56 -18.02 2.48 15.00
CA ARG A 56 -17.40 2.78 16.31
C ARG A 56 -16.04 2.08 16.43
N PRO A 57 -15.02 2.72 17.01
CA PRO A 57 -13.81 2.01 17.40
C PRO A 57 -14.19 1.02 18.51
N ALA A 58 -14.45 -0.24 18.17
CA ALA A 58 -14.50 -1.29 19.16
C ALA A 58 -13.25 -2.16 18.99
N ALA A 59 -12.14 -1.61 19.46
CA ALA A 59 -11.05 -2.38 20.03
C ALA A 59 -10.29 -1.43 20.96
N ALA A 60 -10.50 -1.59 22.26
CA ALA A 60 -9.60 -1.02 23.26
C ALA A 60 -8.18 -1.63 23.07
N VAL A 61 -8.11 -2.91 22.70
CA VAL A 61 -6.86 -3.63 22.45
C VAL A 61 -6.21 -3.24 21.13
N GLN A 62 -4.92 -2.95 21.13
CA GLN A 62 -4.16 -2.51 19.95
C GLN A 62 -2.75 -3.11 19.96
N PRO A 63 -2.16 -3.44 18.79
CA PRO A 63 -0.76 -3.80 18.75
C PRO A 63 0.14 -2.59 19.04
N ASP A 64 1.22 -2.79 19.80
CA ASP A 64 2.21 -1.80 20.21
C ASP A 64 3.61 -2.24 19.74
N TYR A 65 4.21 -1.44 18.87
CA TYR A 65 5.46 -1.76 18.18
C TYR A 65 6.67 -1.13 18.85
N VAL A 66 6.42 -0.28 19.85
CA VAL A 66 7.45 0.41 20.61
C VAL A 66 7.84 -0.46 21.79
N ARG A 67 6.85 -0.88 22.58
CA ARG A 67 7.09 -1.75 23.74
C ARG A 67 6.97 -3.21 23.34
N LYS A 68 8.08 -3.95 23.34
CA LYS A 68 8.11 -5.40 23.05
C LYS A 68 9.32 -6.08 23.72
N VAL A 69 9.23 -7.39 23.87
CA VAL A 69 10.26 -8.32 24.36
C VAL A 69 10.66 -9.30 23.26
N GLN A 70 9.69 -9.87 22.55
CA GLN A 70 9.89 -10.79 21.45
C GLN A 70 9.19 -10.29 20.18
N GLY A 71 9.67 -10.73 19.02
CA GLY A 71 9.07 -10.35 17.73
C GLY A 71 9.11 -8.86 17.46
N ASP A 72 8.10 -8.37 16.73
CA ASP A 72 8.03 -6.99 16.24
C ASP A 72 6.95 -6.14 16.96
N SER A 73 6.08 -6.73 17.80
CA SER A 73 5.02 -6.00 18.51
C SER A 73 4.46 -6.74 19.72
N SER A 74 4.13 -6.02 20.78
CA SER A 74 3.26 -6.51 21.86
C SER A 74 1.79 -6.12 21.64
N VAL A 75 0.92 -6.55 22.55
CA VAL A 75 -0.51 -6.22 22.56
C VAL A 75 -0.82 -5.31 23.75
N ARG A 76 -1.19 -4.06 23.48
CA ARG A 76 -1.64 -3.07 24.46
C ARG A 76 -3.12 -3.22 24.75
N CYS A 77 -3.48 -3.35 26.02
CA CYS A 77 -4.84 -3.55 26.53
C CYS A 77 -5.18 -2.48 27.58
N PRO A 78 -5.80 -1.34 27.20
CA PRO A 78 -6.29 -0.36 28.15
C PRO A 78 -7.56 -0.91 28.81
N LEU A 79 -7.47 -1.31 30.08
CA LEU A 79 -8.54 -2.08 30.73
C LEU A 79 -9.80 -1.26 31.01
N GLU A 80 -9.72 0.08 31.07
CA GLU A 80 -10.86 0.98 31.26
C GLU A 80 -11.77 0.58 32.46
N GLY A 81 -11.14 0.11 33.55
CA GLY A 81 -11.84 -0.36 34.75
C GLY A 81 -12.42 -1.78 34.68
N ARG A 82 -12.23 -2.49 33.56
CA ARG A 82 -12.60 -3.91 33.42
C ARG A 82 -11.53 -4.79 34.06
N PRO A 83 -11.91 -5.91 34.70
CA PRO A 83 -10.95 -6.69 35.45
C PRO A 83 -10.16 -7.67 34.59
N ALA A 84 -10.52 -7.91 33.32
CA ALA A 84 -9.90 -8.98 32.55
C ALA A 84 -9.66 -8.69 31.06
N VAL A 85 -8.56 -9.28 30.56
CA VAL A 85 -8.29 -9.49 29.14
C VAL A 85 -8.74 -10.90 28.77
N GLU A 86 -9.59 -11.03 27.76
CA GLU A 86 -10.04 -12.31 27.21
C GLU A 86 -9.20 -12.70 25.99
N LEU A 87 -8.79 -13.97 25.97
CA LEU A 87 -8.10 -14.62 24.87
C LEU A 87 -9.06 -15.61 24.20
N VAL A 88 -9.12 -15.61 22.86
CA VAL A 88 -10.04 -16.47 22.09
C VAL A 88 -9.36 -17.19 20.91
N PRO A 89 -9.83 -18.40 20.54
CA PRO A 89 -9.36 -19.12 19.36
C PRO A 89 -9.80 -18.41 18.08
N ALA A 90 -8.90 -17.66 17.44
CA ALA A 90 -9.21 -16.92 16.21
C ALA A 90 -9.64 -17.86 15.07
N TYR A 91 -10.88 -17.70 14.59
CA TYR A 91 -11.49 -18.50 13.51
C TYR A 91 -11.56 -20.02 13.75
N ARG A 92 -11.42 -20.46 15.00
CA ARG A 92 -11.59 -21.86 15.42
C ARG A 92 -12.66 -21.93 16.50
N GLU A 93 -13.30 -23.09 16.63
CA GLU A 93 -14.32 -23.29 17.66
C GLU A 93 -13.72 -23.35 19.06
N ALA A 94 -12.56 -24.00 19.19
CA ALA A 94 -11.83 -24.19 20.44
C ALA A 94 -10.33 -24.40 20.18
N TRP A 95 -9.51 -24.22 21.21
CA TRP A 95 -8.16 -24.75 21.29
C TRP A 95 -8.18 -26.18 21.83
N THR A 96 -7.30 -27.02 21.28
CA THR A 96 -7.07 -28.38 21.78
C THR A 96 -5.76 -28.42 22.53
N MET A 97 -5.83 -28.63 23.84
CA MET A 97 -4.69 -28.62 24.75
C MET A 97 -4.74 -29.82 25.72
N GLY A 98 -3.58 -30.17 26.28
CA GLY A 98 -3.47 -31.13 27.37
C GLY A 98 -3.50 -30.47 28.74
N ARG A 99 -3.83 -31.24 29.79
CA ARG A 99 -3.76 -30.76 31.18
C ARG A 99 -2.33 -30.44 31.63
N ASP A 100 -1.35 -31.08 31.01
CA ASP A 100 0.09 -30.88 31.22
C ASP A 100 0.64 -29.60 30.56
N TRP A 101 -0.20 -28.84 29.85
CA TRP A 101 0.25 -27.62 29.19
C TRP A 101 0.41 -26.47 30.20
N ARG A 102 0.99 -25.37 29.71
CA ARG A 102 1.18 -24.12 30.45
C ARG A 102 0.88 -22.92 29.55
N LEU A 103 0.26 -21.88 30.11
CA LEU A 103 0.17 -20.57 29.47
C LEU A 103 1.38 -19.73 29.91
N ARG A 104 2.18 -19.25 28.96
CA ARG A 104 3.28 -18.30 29.21
C ARG A 104 3.05 -16.99 28.47
N PHE A 105 3.50 -15.89 29.05
CA PHE A 105 3.50 -14.56 28.45
C PHE A 105 4.40 -13.59 29.22
N GLU A 106 4.83 -12.53 28.54
CA GLU A 106 5.44 -11.35 29.15
C GLU A 106 4.36 -10.31 29.46
N LEU A 107 4.43 -9.73 30.65
CA LEU A 107 3.48 -8.75 31.16
C LEU A 107 4.19 -7.45 31.54
N ALA A 108 3.71 -6.34 31.01
CA ALA A 108 3.97 -5.01 31.56
C ALA A 108 2.64 -4.34 31.92
N ALA A 109 2.65 -3.40 32.86
CA ALA A 109 1.45 -2.68 33.29
C ALA A 109 1.77 -1.23 33.64
N SER A 110 0.83 -0.33 33.39
CA SER A 110 0.91 1.07 33.85
C SER A 110 0.38 1.15 35.28
N ASP A 111 1.09 1.88 36.15
CA ASP A 111 0.60 2.26 37.48
C ASP A 111 0.07 1.05 38.28
N LEU A 112 0.84 -0.04 38.29
CA LEU A 112 0.46 -1.29 38.92
C LEU A 112 0.14 -1.06 40.42
N PRO A 113 -1.12 -1.24 40.87
CA PRO A 113 -1.46 -0.93 42.26
C PRO A 113 -0.79 -1.88 43.26
N ALA A 114 -0.56 -1.41 44.48
CA ALA A 114 -0.02 -2.24 45.55
C ALA A 114 -0.92 -3.46 45.81
N GLY A 115 -0.31 -4.65 45.88
CA GLY A 115 -1.05 -5.90 46.08
C GLY A 115 -1.82 -6.40 44.86
N ALA A 116 -1.58 -5.84 43.66
CA ALA A 116 -2.18 -6.34 42.42
C ALA A 116 -1.84 -7.83 42.21
N THR A 117 -2.83 -8.57 41.71
CA THR A 117 -2.71 -10.00 41.38
C THR A 117 -3.20 -10.26 39.96
N CYS A 118 -2.70 -11.31 39.34
CA CYS A 118 -3.20 -11.85 38.07
C CYS A 118 -3.62 -13.32 38.26
N ALA A 119 -4.80 -13.70 37.79
CA ALA A 119 -5.26 -15.09 37.77
C ALA A 119 -5.67 -15.50 36.35
N LEU A 120 -5.48 -16.78 36.04
CA LEU A 120 -5.95 -17.39 34.79
C LEU A 120 -7.28 -18.10 35.02
N VAL A 121 -8.27 -17.81 34.17
CA VAL A 121 -9.53 -18.57 34.10
C VAL A 121 -9.68 -19.16 32.70
N LEU A 122 -9.72 -20.48 32.58
CA LEU A 122 -10.04 -21.19 31.34
C LEU A 122 -11.52 -21.56 31.30
N ILE A 123 -12.13 -21.46 30.11
CA ILE A 123 -13.53 -21.81 29.86
C ILE A 123 -13.58 -22.87 28.75
N ASP A 124 -14.18 -24.02 29.02
CA ASP A 124 -14.36 -25.09 28.04
C ASP A 124 -15.63 -24.89 27.18
N ALA A 125 -15.79 -25.70 26.14
CA ALA A 125 -16.95 -25.65 25.24
C ALA A 125 -18.30 -25.94 25.93
N GLY A 126 -18.28 -26.56 27.12
CA GLY A 126 -19.46 -26.75 27.97
C GLY A 126 -19.76 -25.56 28.88
N GLY A 127 -18.95 -24.50 28.85
CA GLY A 127 -19.08 -23.31 29.70
C GLY A 127 -18.55 -23.49 31.13
N ARG A 128 -17.89 -24.62 31.43
CA ARG A 128 -17.27 -24.87 32.75
C ARG A 128 -15.98 -24.07 32.86
N GLN A 129 -15.60 -23.71 34.08
CA GLN A 129 -14.44 -22.84 34.34
C GLN A 129 -13.39 -23.53 35.19
N ALA A 130 -12.11 -23.40 34.83
CA ALA A 130 -10.97 -23.82 35.63
C ALA A 130 -10.12 -22.58 35.98
N GLU A 131 -9.79 -22.38 37.25
CA GLU A 131 -9.17 -21.15 37.74
C GLU A 131 -7.84 -21.41 38.46
N SER A 132 -6.86 -20.52 38.25
CA SER A 132 -5.56 -20.57 38.93
C SER A 132 -5.65 -19.91 40.31
N ARG A 133 -4.67 -20.20 41.17
CA ARG A 133 -4.41 -19.31 42.30
C ARG A 133 -3.95 -17.93 41.78
N PRO A 134 -4.35 -16.81 42.41
CA PRO A 134 -3.86 -15.50 42.03
C PRO A 134 -2.35 -15.37 42.23
N LEU A 135 -1.64 -14.90 41.21
CA LEU A 135 -0.22 -14.61 41.24
C LEU A 135 0.00 -13.13 41.63
N GLY A 136 0.75 -12.87 42.68
CA GLY A 136 1.09 -11.50 43.10
C GLY A 136 1.97 -10.77 42.08
N LEU A 137 1.62 -9.52 41.77
CA LEU A 137 2.32 -8.61 40.87
C LEU A 137 3.14 -7.59 41.69
N ALA A 138 4.46 -7.58 41.50
CA ALA A 138 5.36 -6.64 42.19
C ALA A 138 5.49 -5.33 41.40
N ALA A 139 5.66 -4.21 42.12
CA ALA A 139 5.83 -2.89 41.52
C ALA A 139 7.29 -2.67 41.05
N ALA A 140 7.56 -2.93 39.77
CA ALA A 140 8.57 -2.26 38.93
C ALA A 140 8.60 -2.90 37.52
N THR A 141 8.44 -2.08 36.48
CA THR A 141 8.61 -2.38 35.05
C THR A 141 10.10 -2.56 34.70
N PRO A 142 10.45 -3.50 33.80
CA PRO A 142 10.19 -3.31 32.38
C PRO A 142 9.15 -4.30 31.83
N TRP A 143 9.41 -5.60 31.98
CA TRP A 143 8.57 -6.71 31.58
C TRP A 143 8.73 -7.83 32.60
N ARG A 144 7.66 -8.59 32.83
CA ARG A 144 7.68 -9.74 33.73
C ARG A 144 7.18 -10.98 33.01
N HIS A 145 7.98 -12.03 33.09
CA HIS A 145 7.58 -13.36 32.70
C HIS A 145 6.49 -13.91 33.66
N VAL A 146 5.38 -14.36 33.09
CA VAL A 146 4.26 -14.99 33.81
C VAL A 146 3.96 -16.34 33.18
N GLU A 147 3.84 -17.36 34.02
CA GLU A 147 3.50 -18.72 33.62
C GLU A 147 2.40 -19.29 34.54
N PHE A 148 1.41 -19.95 33.93
CA PHE A 148 0.39 -20.72 34.64
C PHE A 148 0.38 -22.17 34.13
N ALA A 149 0.70 -23.12 35.00
CA ALA A 149 0.57 -24.54 34.70
C ALA A 149 -0.91 -24.95 34.71
N LEU A 150 -1.40 -25.53 33.60
CA LEU A 150 -2.81 -25.92 33.48
C LEU A 150 -3.18 -27.05 34.45
N ALA A 151 -2.20 -27.87 34.86
CA ALA A 151 -2.38 -28.97 35.80
C ALA A 151 -2.77 -28.48 37.21
N GLU A 152 -2.38 -27.26 37.58
CA GLU A 152 -2.59 -26.64 38.88
C GLU A 152 -3.91 -25.86 38.97
N LEU A 153 -4.66 -25.75 37.86
CA LEU A 153 -5.96 -25.10 37.86
C LEU A 153 -6.97 -25.90 38.66
N SER A 154 -7.75 -25.20 39.48
CA SER A 154 -8.92 -25.75 40.16
C SER A 154 -10.03 -25.93 39.12
N ALA A 155 -10.16 -27.14 38.57
CA ALA A 155 -11.13 -27.49 37.54
C ALA A 155 -12.26 -28.38 38.09
N PRO A 156 -13.54 -28.11 37.76
CA PRO A 156 -14.65 -28.96 38.13
C PRO A 156 -14.60 -30.31 37.40
N ALA A 157 -15.31 -31.31 37.93
CA ALA A 157 -15.43 -32.61 37.31
C ALA A 157 -15.96 -32.49 35.86
N GLY A 158 -15.29 -33.18 34.94
CA GLY A 158 -15.64 -33.21 33.52
C GLY A 158 -15.16 -32.01 32.69
N PHE A 159 -14.46 -31.03 33.27
CA PHE A 159 -13.85 -29.93 32.51
C PHE A 159 -12.95 -30.46 31.37
N ASP A 160 -13.16 -29.97 30.16
CA ASP A 160 -12.52 -30.50 28.95
C ASP A 160 -11.38 -29.59 28.45
N PHE A 161 -10.14 -29.96 28.82
CA PHE A 161 -8.92 -29.28 28.36
C PHE A 161 -8.69 -29.37 26.84
N ALA A 162 -9.30 -30.34 26.16
CA ALA A 162 -9.17 -30.50 24.71
C ALA A 162 -10.12 -29.60 23.91
N ARG A 163 -11.02 -28.87 24.59
CA ARG A 163 -12.02 -27.98 23.97
C ARG A 163 -12.14 -26.64 24.70
N ILE A 164 -11.05 -25.90 24.83
CA ILE A 164 -11.04 -24.57 25.46
C ILE A 164 -11.52 -23.51 24.48
N VAL A 165 -12.58 -22.79 24.82
CA VAL A 165 -13.17 -21.73 23.96
C VAL A 165 -12.74 -20.33 24.37
N ARG A 166 -12.21 -20.17 25.60
CA ARG A 166 -11.74 -18.88 26.10
C ARG A 166 -10.72 -19.05 27.23
N ALA A 167 -9.79 -18.12 27.33
CA ALA A 167 -8.99 -17.88 28.52
C ALA A 167 -9.16 -16.43 28.98
N ARG A 168 -9.10 -16.17 30.29
CA ARG A 168 -9.16 -14.82 30.85
C ARG A 168 -7.96 -14.59 31.77
N LEU A 169 -7.29 -13.47 31.57
CA LEU A 169 -6.30 -12.94 32.49
C LEU A 169 -7.00 -11.91 33.37
N VAL A 170 -7.27 -12.27 34.63
CA VAL A 170 -8.05 -11.46 35.58
C VAL A 170 -7.10 -10.72 36.52
N PHE A 171 -7.16 -9.39 36.53
CA PHE A 171 -6.34 -8.51 37.34
C PHE A 171 -7.13 -7.93 38.51
N ARG A 172 -6.57 -8.01 39.73
CA ARG A 172 -7.21 -7.49 40.95
C ARG A 172 -6.20 -6.85 41.93
N PRO A 173 -6.35 -5.56 42.28
CA PRO A 173 -7.07 -4.54 41.49
C PRO A 173 -6.53 -4.43 40.06
N ALA A 174 -7.38 -4.00 39.13
CA ALA A 174 -7.02 -3.88 37.72
C ALA A 174 -6.16 -2.63 37.46
N PRO A 175 -5.01 -2.74 36.78
CA PRO A 175 -4.24 -1.58 36.32
C PRO A 175 -4.98 -0.83 35.20
N ALA A 176 -4.56 0.39 34.89
CA ALA A 176 -5.17 1.18 33.81
C ALA A 176 -4.92 0.57 32.42
N THR A 177 -3.69 0.10 32.16
CA THR A 177 -3.28 -0.54 30.91
C THR A 177 -2.33 -1.70 31.23
N VAL A 178 -2.48 -2.80 30.49
CA VAL A 178 -1.48 -3.88 30.45
C VAL A 178 -0.96 -4.04 29.03
N TRP A 179 0.28 -4.50 28.92
CA TRP A 179 0.88 -4.97 27.68
C TRP A 179 1.18 -6.45 27.83
N LEU A 180 0.83 -7.22 26.81
CA LEU A 180 1.06 -8.65 26.74
C LEU A 180 1.93 -8.94 25.53
N ASP A 181 2.99 -9.70 25.73
CA ASP A 181 3.88 -10.15 24.66
C ASP A 181 4.22 -11.63 24.85
N ASP A 182 4.74 -12.30 23.83
CA ASP A 182 5.06 -13.75 23.88
C ASP A 182 3.90 -14.66 24.40
N VAL A 183 2.65 -14.32 24.09
CA VAL A 183 1.48 -15.02 24.66
C VAL A 183 1.25 -16.35 23.99
N ARG A 184 1.38 -17.45 24.73
CA ARG A 184 1.18 -18.80 24.18
C ARG A 184 0.93 -19.91 25.18
N PHE A 185 0.29 -20.96 24.69
CA PHE A 185 0.19 -22.23 25.39
C PHE A 185 1.26 -23.19 24.89
N VAL A 186 1.96 -23.88 25.79
CA VAL A 186 3.05 -24.81 25.47
C VAL A 186 2.85 -26.12 26.23
N ALA A 187 3.01 -27.26 25.55
CA ALA A 187 3.01 -28.57 26.20
C ALA A 187 4.21 -28.69 27.16
N ALA A 188 4.09 -29.47 28.25
CA ALA A 188 5.20 -29.69 29.18
C ALA A 188 6.44 -30.27 28.47
N ALA A 189 6.22 -31.19 27.53
CA ALA A 189 7.27 -31.80 26.71
C ALA A 189 7.94 -30.84 25.72
N GLY A 190 7.33 -29.68 25.43
CA GLY A 190 7.86 -28.67 24.51
C GLY A 190 7.71 -29.01 23.02
N ASP A 191 7.00 -30.08 22.68
CA ASP A 191 6.77 -30.58 21.32
C ASP A 191 5.56 -29.95 20.61
N ALA A 192 4.67 -29.29 21.36
CA ALA A 192 3.52 -28.56 20.82
C ALA A 192 3.35 -27.17 21.46
N GLU A 193 2.97 -26.18 20.65
CA GLU A 193 2.60 -24.84 21.11
C GLU A 193 1.40 -24.26 20.34
N ILE A 194 0.64 -23.38 21.02
CA ILE A 194 -0.38 -22.51 20.43
C ILE A 194 0.00 -21.07 20.79
N ALA A 195 0.60 -20.37 19.83
CA ALA A 195 0.96 -18.96 19.98
C ALA A 195 -0.18 -18.02 19.57
N LEU A 196 -0.42 -16.99 20.37
CA LEU A 196 -1.40 -15.92 20.13
C LEU A 196 -0.71 -14.61 19.69
N THR A 197 0.52 -14.37 20.11
CA THR A 197 1.43 -13.33 19.58
C THR A 197 2.71 -13.98 19.08
N ASP A 198 3.48 -13.25 18.27
CA ASP A 198 4.84 -13.65 17.85
C ASP A 198 4.91 -15.05 17.22
N LEU A 199 3.90 -15.36 16.39
CA LEU A 199 3.84 -16.63 15.68
C LEU A 199 5.08 -16.78 14.79
N ARG A 200 5.60 -18.01 14.73
CA ARG A 200 6.63 -18.35 13.76
C ARG A 200 6.04 -18.17 12.36
N THR A 201 6.83 -17.69 11.41
CA THR A 201 6.35 -17.48 10.03
C THR A 201 5.69 -18.73 9.44
N ALA A 202 6.27 -19.91 9.69
CA ALA A 202 5.70 -21.21 9.27
C ALA A 202 4.33 -21.49 9.90
N ASP A 203 4.16 -21.27 11.21
CA ASP A 203 2.87 -21.45 11.89
C ASP A 203 1.82 -20.48 11.34
N ARG A 204 2.24 -19.28 10.92
CA ARG A 204 1.35 -18.28 10.35
C ARG A 204 0.85 -18.68 8.97
N ILE A 205 1.73 -19.21 8.13
CA ILE A 205 1.36 -19.80 6.83
C ILE A 205 0.38 -20.96 7.04
N ALA A 206 0.67 -21.85 7.99
CA ALA A 206 -0.22 -22.96 8.31
C ALA A 206 -1.60 -22.48 8.83
N ARG A 207 -1.60 -21.46 9.71
CA ARG A 207 -2.83 -20.84 10.22
C ARG A 207 -3.63 -20.17 9.11
N GLU A 208 -2.97 -19.48 8.17
CA GLU A 208 -3.63 -18.90 7.00
C GLU A 208 -4.40 -19.96 6.23
N ALA A 209 -3.73 -21.05 5.87
CA ALA A 209 -4.29 -22.13 5.09
C ALA A 209 -5.48 -22.81 5.80
N ASP A 210 -5.31 -23.14 7.09
CA ASP A 210 -6.33 -23.80 7.92
C ASP A 210 -7.58 -22.94 8.11
N THR A 211 -7.40 -21.63 8.35
CA THR A 211 -8.53 -20.74 8.70
C THR A 211 -9.16 -20.04 7.49
N ARG A 212 -8.55 -20.10 6.30
CA ARG A 212 -8.99 -19.31 5.13
C ARG A 212 -10.46 -19.47 4.79
N MET A 213 -10.95 -20.72 4.70
CA MET A 213 -12.34 -20.98 4.33
C MET A 213 -13.32 -20.46 5.38
N ALA A 214 -12.98 -20.56 6.67
CA ALA A 214 -13.77 -19.99 7.75
C ALA A 214 -13.84 -18.45 7.64
N ARG A 215 -12.71 -17.79 7.36
CA ARG A 215 -12.66 -16.33 7.14
C ARG A 215 -13.52 -15.87 5.96
N ILE A 216 -13.47 -16.59 4.84
CA ILE A 216 -14.25 -16.28 3.64
C ILE A 216 -15.75 -16.49 3.91
N ARG A 217 -16.13 -17.65 4.47
CA ARG A 217 -17.52 -17.96 4.80
C ARG A 217 -18.11 -16.92 5.74
N GLU A 218 -17.37 -16.55 6.77
CA GLU A 218 -17.80 -15.54 7.72
C GLU A 218 -18.00 -14.18 7.05
N LEU A 219 -17.11 -13.76 6.15
CA LEU A 219 -17.28 -12.49 5.42
C LEU A 219 -18.53 -12.50 4.55
N PHE A 220 -18.72 -13.57 3.76
CA PHE A 220 -19.89 -13.74 2.89
C PHE A 220 -21.20 -13.81 3.69
N THR A 221 -21.15 -14.31 4.92
CA THR A 221 -22.31 -14.35 5.82
C THR A 221 -22.60 -12.99 6.46
N SER A 222 -21.57 -12.27 6.94
CA SER A 222 -21.74 -11.17 7.91
C SER A 222 -21.63 -9.75 7.35
N LYS A 223 -20.89 -9.49 6.27
CA LYS A 223 -20.55 -8.09 5.88
C LYS A 223 -20.98 -7.65 4.47
N ILE A 224 -21.08 -8.54 3.49
CA ILE A 224 -21.44 -8.15 2.10
C ILE A 224 -22.96 -7.95 1.93
N SER A 225 -23.79 -8.63 2.72
CA SER A 225 -25.26 -8.58 2.62
C SER A 225 -25.92 -7.25 3.04
N SER A 226 -25.16 -6.29 3.60
CA SER A 226 -25.71 -5.10 4.28
C SER A 226 -25.36 -3.74 3.65
N GLN A 227 -24.65 -3.67 2.52
CA GLN A 227 -24.25 -2.39 1.90
C GLN A 227 -25.10 -2.05 0.65
N PRO A 228 -25.79 -0.89 0.61
CA PRO A 228 -26.45 -0.42 -0.61
C PRO A 228 -25.44 -0.24 -1.77
N GLY A 229 -25.78 -0.67 -2.99
CA GLY A 229 -24.88 -0.60 -4.16
C GLY A 229 -23.89 -1.78 -4.31
N THR A 230 -23.99 -2.80 -3.46
CA THR A 230 -23.12 -4.01 -3.48
C THR A 230 -23.85 -5.28 -3.93
N ASN A 231 -24.99 -5.11 -4.59
CA ASN A 231 -25.93 -6.20 -4.90
C ASN A 231 -25.27 -7.36 -5.65
N LEU A 232 -24.34 -7.14 -6.58
CA LEU A 232 -23.65 -8.25 -7.26
C LEU A 232 -22.75 -9.06 -6.33
N SER A 233 -22.03 -8.44 -5.39
CA SER A 233 -21.21 -9.17 -4.42
C SER A 233 -22.08 -9.98 -3.46
N ARG A 234 -23.25 -9.47 -3.07
CA ARG A 234 -24.24 -10.22 -2.28
C ARG A 234 -24.77 -11.43 -3.05
N LEU A 235 -25.17 -11.25 -4.31
CA LEU A 235 -25.68 -12.34 -5.16
C LEU A 235 -24.59 -13.39 -5.40
N PHE A 236 -23.35 -12.95 -5.63
CA PHE A 236 -22.20 -13.82 -5.71
C PHE A 236 -21.98 -14.64 -4.43
N ALA A 237 -22.03 -13.98 -3.27
CA ALA A 237 -21.93 -14.64 -1.97
C ALA A 237 -23.06 -15.64 -1.72
N ASN A 238 -24.30 -15.34 -2.14
CA ASN A 238 -25.44 -16.26 -2.07
C ASN A 238 -25.20 -17.53 -2.88
N LEU A 239 -24.73 -17.41 -4.13
CA LEU A 239 -24.41 -18.58 -4.95
C LEU A 239 -23.26 -19.40 -4.34
N TRP A 240 -22.25 -18.73 -3.78
CA TRP A 240 -21.13 -19.39 -3.12
C TRP A 240 -21.54 -20.15 -1.85
N LEU A 241 -22.40 -19.55 -1.02
CA LEU A 241 -22.90 -20.12 0.23
C LEU A 241 -24.03 -21.14 0.04
N ASP A 242 -24.47 -21.37 -1.22
CA ASP A 242 -25.66 -22.17 -1.53
C ASP A 242 -26.94 -21.65 -0.83
N ARG A 243 -27.12 -20.33 -0.82
CA ARG A 243 -28.24 -19.66 -0.17
C ARG A 243 -29.14 -18.98 -1.20
N ASP A 244 -30.44 -19.25 -1.13
CA ASP A 244 -31.47 -18.62 -1.97
C ASP A 244 -31.14 -18.70 -3.47
N VAL A 245 -30.57 -19.82 -3.94
CA VAL A 245 -30.02 -19.96 -5.30
C VAL A 245 -31.06 -19.64 -6.38
N ALA A 246 -32.29 -20.12 -6.24
CA ALA A 246 -33.36 -19.86 -7.21
C ALA A 246 -33.76 -18.37 -7.25
N ALA A 247 -33.87 -17.71 -6.09
CA ALA A 247 -34.18 -16.29 -6.02
C ALA A 247 -33.03 -15.43 -6.57
N THR A 248 -31.80 -15.82 -6.24
CA THR A 248 -30.56 -15.19 -6.73
C THR A 248 -30.49 -15.25 -8.26
N ASN A 249 -30.78 -16.40 -8.87
CA ASN A 249 -30.84 -16.52 -10.33
C ASN A 249 -31.93 -15.67 -10.97
N ARG A 250 -33.14 -15.60 -10.36
CA ARG A 250 -34.20 -14.69 -10.86
C ARG A 250 -33.78 -13.23 -10.82
N GLU A 251 -33.12 -12.80 -9.74
CA GLU A 251 -32.63 -11.43 -9.60
C GLU A 251 -31.52 -11.12 -10.61
N LEU A 252 -30.54 -12.01 -10.76
CA LEU A 252 -29.48 -11.87 -11.77
C LEU A 252 -30.04 -11.78 -13.18
N LEU A 253 -31.02 -12.63 -13.53
CA LEU A 253 -31.67 -12.60 -14.84
C LEU A 253 -32.34 -11.25 -15.07
N ALA A 254 -33.13 -10.77 -14.11
CA ALA A 254 -33.81 -9.47 -14.20
C ALA A 254 -32.82 -8.31 -14.37
N ILE A 255 -31.68 -8.35 -13.68
CA ILE A 255 -30.63 -7.34 -13.82
C ILE A 255 -29.99 -7.41 -15.21
N TYR A 256 -29.57 -8.60 -15.64
CA TYR A 256 -28.77 -8.80 -16.84
C TYR A 256 -29.57 -8.70 -18.15
N THR A 257 -30.89 -8.83 -18.10
CA THR A 257 -31.76 -8.60 -19.27
C THR A 257 -32.46 -7.25 -19.24
N SER A 258 -32.21 -6.40 -18.23
CA SER A 258 -32.90 -5.13 -18.10
C SER A 258 -32.49 -4.13 -19.19
N THR A 259 -33.50 -3.48 -19.77
CA THR A 259 -33.34 -2.31 -20.65
C THR A 259 -33.59 -0.99 -19.92
N ASP A 260 -33.95 -1.03 -18.63
CA ASP A 260 -34.14 0.18 -17.81
C ASP A 260 -32.79 0.90 -17.62
N PRO A 261 -32.65 2.15 -18.09
CA PRO A 261 -31.41 2.93 -17.94
C PRO A 261 -30.94 3.05 -16.49
N LYS A 262 -31.86 3.13 -15.53
CA LYS A 262 -31.52 3.23 -14.12
C LYS A 262 -30.92 1.93 -13.61
N VAL A 263 -31.53 0.79 -13.93
CA VAL A 263 -30.98 -0.53 -13.55
C VAL A 263 -29.61 -0.70 -14.21
N ARG A 264 -29.48 -0.41 -15.50
CA ARG A 264 -28.18 -0.52 -16.17
C ARG A 264 -27.10 0.34 -15.48
N ALA A 265 -27.44 1.59 -15.12
CA ALA A 265 -26.55 2.49 -14.39
C ALA A 265 -26.18 2.01 -12.99
N ASP A 266 -27.15 1.53 -12.21
CA ASP A 266 -26.95 1.07 -10.84
C ASP A 266 -25.98 -0.15 -10.78
N TYR A 267 -25.83 -0.88 -11.89
CA TYR A 267 -24.93 -2.04 -12.03
C TYR A 267 -23.74 -1.82 -12.98
N GLY A 268 -23.57 -0.62 -13.53
CA GLY A 268 -22.48 -0.29 -14.47
C GLY A 268 -22.57 -1.03 -15.82
N LEU A 269 -23.77 -1.48 -16.21
CA LEU A 269 -24.04 -2.21 -17.45
C LEU A 269 -24.21 -1.31 -18.68
N GLU A 270 -24.50 -0.03 -18.47
CA GLU A 270 -24.52 1.03 -19.49
C GLU A 270 -23.11 1.45 -19.90
N TYR A 271 -22.13 1.30 -19.01
CA TYR A 271 -20.76 1.73 -19.26
C TYR A 271 -19.83 0.54 -19.52
N THR A 272 -19.42 0.35 -20.77
CA THR A 272 -18.60 -0.81 -21.18
C THR A 272 -17.24 -0.86 -20.46
N TRP A 273 -16.69 0.29 -20.05
CA TRP A 273 -15.40 0.43 -19.33
C TRP A 273 -15.50 0.40 -17.81
N HIS A 274 -16.67 0.06 -17.27
CA HIS A 274 -16.86 -0.08 -15.83
C HIS A 274 -15.88 -1.08 -15.20
N LEU A 275 -15.20 -0.67 -14.12
CA LEU A 275 -14.14 -1.45 -13.45
C LEU A 275 -14.63 -2.74 -12.78
N ALA A 276 -15.93 -2.88 -12.52
CA ALA A 276 -16.47 -4.04 -11.82
C ALA A 276 -17.37 -4.93 -12.70
N ALA A 277 -18.01 -4.41 -13.73
CA ALA A 277 -19.08 -5.16 -14.41
C ALA A 277 -18.53 -6.34 -15.23
N THR A 278 -17.57 -6.11 -16.14
CA THR A 278 -16.95 -7.19 -16.93
C THR A 278 -16.22 -8.22 -16.05
N PRO A 279 -15.41 -7.81 -15.05
CA PRO A 279 -14.81 -8.76 -14.10
C PRO A 279 -15.84 -9.56 -13.31
N MET A 280 -16.93 -8.95 -12.84
CA MET A 280 -17.97 -9.70 -12.13
C MET A 280 -18.67 -10.72 -13.04
N LEU A 281 -19.02 -10.35 -14.27
CA LEU A 281 -19.64 -11.27 -15.25
C LEU A 281 -18.75 -12.48 -15.52
N THR A 282 -17.45 -12.26 -15.77
CA THR A 282 -16.48 -13.35 -15.97
C THR A 282 -16.34 -14.22 -14.72
N ARG A 283 -16.27 -13.63 -13.52
CA ARG A 283 -16.21 -14.38 -12.26
C ARG A 283 -17.46 -15.22 -12.01
N PHE A 284 -18.67 -14.71 -12.29
CA PHE A 284 -19.90 -15.50 -12.20
C PHE A 284 -19.83 -16.70 -13.15
N TYR A 285 -19.45 -16.49 -14.40
CA TYR A 285 -19.31 -17.55 -15.41
C TYR A 285 -18.28 -18.61 -14.96
N PHE A 286 -17.05 -18.21 -14.64
CA PHE A 286 -15.98 -19.15 -14.29
C PHE A 286 -16.21 -19.90 -12.98
N HIS A 287 -16.94 -19.34 -12.02
CA HIS A 287 -17.19 -20.04 -10.75
C HIS A 287 -18.46 -20.89 -10.75
N PHE A 288 -19.52 -20.42 -11.42
CA PHE A 288 -20.89 -20.93 -11.23
C PHE A 288 -21.61 -21.32 -12.52
N GLY A 289 -21.05 -21.03 -13.70
CA GLY A 289 -21.60 -21.48 -14.97
C GLY A 289 -21.62 -23.01 -15.08
N ARG A 290 -22.14 -23.55 -16.18
CA ARG A 290 -22.26 -24.99 -16.44
C ARG A 290 -20.95 -25.76 -16.26
N GLN A 291 -19.82 -25.13 -16.60
CA GLN A 291 -18.46 -25.67 -16.40
C GLN A 291 -17.69 -24.95 -15.29
N GLY A 292 -18.40 -24.26 -14.39
CA GLY A 292 -17.80 -23.42 -13.36
C GLY A 292 -16.96 -24.22 -12.36
N ARG A 293 -15.84 -23.64 -11.93
CA ARG A 293 -14.81 -24.33 -11.13
C ARG A 293 -15.11 -24.47 -9.63
N ARG A 294 -16.14 -23.78 -9.10
CA ARG A 294 -16.48 -23.82 -7.66
C ARG A 294 -17.79 -24.57 -7.42
N ALA A 295 -18.84 -24.24 -8.16
CA ALA A 295 -20.11 -24.94 -8.13
C ALA A 295 -20.70 -24.98 -9.56
N PRO A 296 -20.31 -25.97 -10.39
CA PRO A 296 -20.79 -26.09 -11.75
C PRO A 296 -22.32 -26.14 -11.81
N GLY A 297 -22.92 -25.40 -12.74
CA GLY A 297 -24.38 -25.36 -12.96
C GLY A 297 -25.16 -24.65 -11.85
N ARG A 298 -24.50 -23.87 -10.99
CA ARG A 298 -25.17 -23.07 -9.94
C ARG A 298 -25.91 -21.85 -10.53
N LEU A 299 -25.44 -21.35 -11.67
CA LEU A 299 -26.21 -20.43 -12.52
C LEU A 299 -27.23 -21.21 -13.35
N SER A 300 -28.42 -20.64 -13.50
CA SER A 300 -29.39 -21.18 -14.45
C SER A 300 -28.92 -20.93 -15.89
N PRO A 301 -29.32 -21.79 -16.86
CA PRO A 301 -28.96 -21.61 -18.26
C PRO A 301 -29.32 -20.22 -18.81
N GLU A 302 -30.44 -19.64 -18.38
CA GLU A 302 -30.90 -18.32 -18.84
C GLU A 302 -29.97 -17.19 -18.36
N VAL A 303 -29.49 -17.29 -17.12
CA VAL A 303 -28.56 -16.31 -16.55
C VAL A 303 -27.19 -16.43 -17.24
N GLU A 304 -26.71 -17.65 -17.46
CA GLU A 304 -25.46 -17.90 -18.20
C GLU A 304 -25.52 -17.29 -19.61
N GLN A 305 -26.62 -17.50 -20.34
CA GLN A 305 -26.84 -16.90 -21.65
C GLN A 305 -26.95 -15.36 -21.59
N ALA A 306 -27.56 -14.80 -20.55
CA ALA A 306 -27.58 -13.35 -20.34
C ALA A 306 -26.18 -12.77 -20.10
N ILE A 307 -25.34 -13.48 -19.32
CA ILE A 307 -23.94 -13.13 -19.11
C ILE A 307 -23.18 -13.11 -20.44
N LEU A 308 -23.30 -14.17 -21.26
CA LEU A 308 -22.61 -14.27 -22.55
C LEU A 308 -23.01 -13.12 -23.50
N ARG A 309 -24.30 -12.74 -23.56
CA ARG A 309 -24.76 -11.59 -24.34
C ARG A 309 -24.15 -10.27 -23.85
N LEU A 310 -24.17 -10.02 -22.55
CA LEU A 310 -23.58 -8.81 -21.98
C LEU A 310 -22.06 -8.75 -22.17
N LEU A 311 -21.35 -9.88 -22.05
CA LEU A 311 -19.92 -9.94 -22.34
C LEU A 311 -19.64 -9.54 -23.79
N TRP A 312 -20.49 -9.97 -24.74
CA TRP A 312 -20.35 -9.61 -26.15
C TRP A 312 -20.58 -8.11 -26.36
N GLU A 313 -21.72 -7.57 -25.92
CA GLU A 313 -22.05 -6.13 -26.00
C GLU A 313 -20.93 -5.23 -25.45
N ARG A 314 -20.28 -5.68 -24.37
CA ARG A 314 -19.28 -4.89 -23.67
C ARG A 314 -17.87 -4.97 -24.28
N THR A 315 -17.57 -6.05 -24.99
CA THR A 315 -16.21 -6.32 -25.50
C THR A 315 -16.09 -6.22 -27.01
N GLU A 316 -17.16 -6.35 -27.78
CA GLU A 316 -17.08 -6.41 -29.25
C GLU A 316 -16.36 -5.21 -29.88
N LEU A 317 -16.48 -4.01 -29.28
CA LEU A 317 -15.78 -2.80 -29.74
C LEU A 317 -14.41 -2.56 -29.11
N LYS A 318 -14.12 -3.22 -27.98
CA LYS A 318 -12.87 -3.06 -27.23
C LYS A 318 -11.84 -4.12 -27.56
N ASN A 319 -12.31 -5.26 -28.02
CA ASN A 319 -11.51 -6.39 -28.38
C ASN A 319 -10.94 -6.15 -29.78
N ASP A 320 -10.06 -5.16 -29.88
CA ASP A 320 -9.46 -4.70 -31.12
C ASP A 320 -8.05 -5.31 -31.29
N LEU A 321 -7.81 -6.04 -32.37
CA LEU A 321 -6.50 -6.63 -32.66
C LEU A 321 -5.45 -5.58 -33.01
N HIS A 322 -5.85 -4.44 -33.59
CA HIS A 322 -4.94 -3.33 -33.78
C HIS A 322 -4.34 -2.92 -32.44
N ALA A 323 -5.13 -2.85 -31.36
CA ALA A 323 -4.65 -2.51 -30.02
C ALA A 323 -3.74 -3.61 -29.41
N ALA A 324 -4.06 -4.88 -29.63
CA ALA A 324 -3.27 -6.01 -29.14
C ALA A 324 -1.87 -6.11 -29.79
N HIS A 325 -1.66 -5.48 -30.95
CA HIS A 325 -0.37 -5.46 -31.65
C HIS A 325 0.48 -4.21 -31.35
N GLN A 326 0.07 -3.40 -30.39
CA GLN A 326 0.74 -2.14 -30.05
C GLN A 326 1.64 -2.35 -28.84
N SER A 327 2.51 -1.36 -28.60
CA SER A 327 3.38 -1.35 -27.43
C SER A 327 2.58 -1.57 -26.14
N THR A 328 3.06 -2.43 -25.25
CA THR A 328 2.47 -2.66 -23.92
C THR A 328 2.62 -1.46 -22.97
N TRP A 329 3.45 -0.49 -23.35
CA TRP A 329 3.56 0.83 -22.70
C TRP A 329 2.52 1.84 -23.18
N ASN A 330 1.72 1.50 -24.19
CA ASN A 330 0.60 2.33 -24.61
C ASN A 330 -0.60 2.06 -23.67
N LEU A 331 -1.06 3.10 -22.98
CA LEU A 331 -2.15 3.00 -21.99
C LEU A 331 -3.35 3.82 -22.45
N THR A 332 -4.54 3.22 -22.43
CA THR A 332 -5.78 3.92 -22.75
C THR A 332 -6.50 4.32 -21.48
N GLY A 333 -6.55 5.63 -21.22
CA GLY A 333 -7.22 6.15 -20.04
C GLY A 333 -6.40 6.11 -18.77
N SER A 334 -6.98 5.62 -17.68
CA SER A 334 -6.21 5.28 -16.49
C SER A 334 -5.65 3.86 -16.61
N GLU A 335 -4.57 3.57 -15.89
CA GLU A 335 -3.92 2.25 -15.91
C GLU A 335 -4.87 1.14 -15.45
N ASN A 336 -5.69 1.38 -14.44
CA ASN A 336 -6.68 0.39 -14.00
C ASN A 336 -7.77 0.08 -15.05
N HIS A 337 -8.24 1.08 -15.82
CA HIS A 337 -9.24 0.88 -16.87
C HIS A 337 -8.63 0.16 -18.08
N ASP A 338 -7.41 0.54 -18.46
CA ASP A 338 -6.63 -0.09 -19.51
C ASP A 338 -6.38 -1.58 -19.20
N LEU A 339 -5.89 -1.89 -18.00
CA LEU A 339 -5.62 -3.27 -17.59
C LEU A 339 -6.89 -4.10 -17.50
N ASN A 340 -8.00 -3.54 -16.99
CA ASN A 340 -9.31 -4.21 -16.99
C ASN A 340 -9.73 -4.60 -18.41
N ALA A 341 -9.62 -3.68 -19.37
CA ALA A 341 -10.01 -3.95 -20.75
C ALA A 341 -9.14 -5.05 -21.38
N LYS A 342 -7.82 -4.99 -21.20
CA LYS A 342 -6.87 -5.95 -21.76
C LYS A 342 -7.04 -7.36 -21.16
N VAL A 343 -7.13 -7.47 -19.84
CA VAL A 343 -7.43 -8.75 -19.16
C VAL A 343 -8.81 -9.26 -19.55
N GLY A 344 -9.82 -8.38 -19.58
CA GLY A 344 -11.18 -8.71 -20.00
C GLY A 344 -11.21 -9.29 -21.42
N ASN A 345 -10.44 -8.72 -22.35
CA ASN A 345 -10.35 -9.22 -23.72
C ASN A 345 -9.72 -10.63 -23.78
N VAL A 346 -8.69 -10.94 -22.98
CA VAL A 346 -8.14 -12.31 -22.89
C VAL A 346 -9.22 -13.29 -22.41
N LEU A 347 -9.84 -13.00 -21.27
CA LEU A 347 -10.76 -13.93 -20.61
C LEU A 347 -12.08 -14.09 -21.40
N VAL A 348 -12.61 -13.03 -21.99
CA VAL A 348 -13.85 -13.09 -22.78
C VAL A 348 -13.62 -13.80 -24.12
N SER A 349 -12.48 -13.56 -24.79
CA SER A 349 -12.12 -14.33 -25.98
C SER A 349 -11.92 -15.81 -25.66
N GLN A 350 -11.38 -16.14 -24.49
CA GLN A 350 -11.28 -17.53 -24.02
C GLN A 350 -12.67 -18.16 -23.86
N ILE A 351 -13.60 -17.48 -23.17
CA ILE A 351 -14.99 -17.94 -23.01
C ILE A 351 -15.62 -18.19 -24.38
N PHE A 352 -15.57 -17.19 -25.28
CA PHE A 352 -16.23 -17.30 -26.59
C PHE A 352 -15.63 -18.35 -27.51
N ARG A 353 -14.37 -18.73 -27.35
CA ARG A 353 -13.80 -19.86 -28.10
C ARG A 353 -14.48 -21.18 -27.75
N HIS A 354 -14.98 -21.31 -26.52
CA HIS A 354 -15.63 -22.53 -26.03
C HIS A 354 -17.14 -22.51 -26.16
N GLU A 355 -17.74 -21.35 -26.41
CA GLU A 355 -19.18 -21.19 -26.59
C GLU A 355 -19.55 -21.28 -28.09
N PRO A 356 -20.28 -22.33 -28.53
CA PRO A 356 -20.56 -22.57 -29.96
C PRO A 356 -21.20 -21.37 -30.68
N ASP A 357 -22.11 -20.67 -30.02
CA ASP A 357 -22.84 -19.51 -30.58
C ASP A 357 -21.93 -18.29 -30.81
N TYR A 358 -20.76 -18.26 -30.18
CA TYR A 358 -19.82 -17.13 -30.21
C TYR A 358 -18.52 -17.47 -30.93
N ALA A 359 -18.08 -18.73 -30.92
CA ALA A 359 -16.82 -19.17 -31.50
C ALA A 359 -16.68 -18.84 -32.99
N SER A 360 -17.79 -18.88 -33.74
CA SER A 360 -17.82 -18.57 -35.17
C SER A 360 -18.13 -17.10 -35.49
N ARG A 361 -18.48 -16.27 -34.50
CA ARG A 361 -18.79 -14.86 -34.72
C ARG A 361 -17.51 -14.10 -35.07
N VAL A 362 -17.67 -13.12 -35.97
CA VAL A 362 -16.59 -12.19 -36.32
C VAL A 362 -16.63 -11.01 -35.36
N LEU A 363 -15.51 -10.77 -34.68
CA LEU A 363 -15.34 -9.58 -33.85
C LEU A 363 -14.99 -8.38 -34.75
N PRO A 364 -15.64 -7.22 -34.55
CA PRO A 364 -15.34 -6.02 -35.34
C PRO A 364 -13.89 -5.56 -35.16
N ASN A 365 -13.05 -5.71 -36.19
CA ASN A 365 -11.73 -5.07 -36.23
C ASN A 365 -11.84 -3.70 -36.90
N ARG A 366 -12.41 -2.74 -36.17
CA ARG A 366 -12.69 -1.41 -36.72
C ARG A 366 -11.42 -0.61 -37.03
N GLY A 367 -10.29 -0.99 -36.45
CA GLY A 367 -9.03 -0.27 -36.62
C GLY A 367 -9.13 1.16 -36.12
N THR A 368 -10.06 1.51 -35.23
CA THR A 368 -10.25 2.88 -34.73
C THR A 368 -9.33 3.20 -33.56
N GLY A 369 -8.39 2.29 -33.25
CA GLY A 369 -7.46 2.43 -32.15
C GLY A 369 -8.09 2.09 -30.80
N PRO A 370 -7.26 1.91 -29.77
CA PRO A 370 -7.77 1.61 -28.44
C PRO A 370 -8.58 2.78 -27.87
N GLY A 371 -9.59 2.46 -27.04
CA GLY A 371 -10.40 3.48 -26.37
C GLY A 371 -11.74 3.80 -27.02
N SER A 372 -12.24 2.96 -27.95
CA SER A 372 -13.62 3.10 -28.43
C SER A 372 -14.62 3.07 -27.25
N GLY A 373 -15.49 4.07 -27.21
CA GLY A 373 -16.46 4.30 -26.14
C GLY A 373 -15.84 4.66 -24.78
N TYR A 374 -14.52 4.82 -24.68
CA TYR A 374 -13.84 5.41 -23.53
C TYR A 374 -13.87 6.94 -23.67
N TRP A 375 -13.96 7.65 -22.54
CA TRP A 375 -14.00 9.12 -22.37
C TRP A 375 -15.35 9.81 -22.22
N PHE A 376 -15.34 10.81 -21.33
CA PHE A 376 -16.50 11.54 -20.82
C PHE A 376 -16.45 12.99 -21.31
N HIS A 377 -17.33 13.35 -22.23
CA HIS A 377 -17.83 14.72 -22.23
C HIS A 377 -19.07 14.73 -21.35
N LYS A 378 -18.97 15.36 -20.18
CA LYS A 378 -20.13 15.75 -19.39
C LYS A 378 -20.29 17.24 -19.59
N THR A 379 -21.17 17.65 -20.49
CA THR A 379 -21.73 18.99 -20.40
C THR A 379 -22.70 18.98 -19.23
N THR A 380 -22.88 20.12 -18.56
CA THR A 380 -23.86 20.26 -17.47
C THR A 380 -25.28 19.92 -17.92
N ASP A 381 -25.54 19.92 -19.23
CA ASP A 381 -26.88 20.01 -19.79
C ASP A 381 -27.31 18.76 -20.58
N THR A 382 -26.40 17.89 -21.03
CA THR A 382 -26.77 16.80 -21.96
C THR A 382 -26.39 15.37 -21.53
N GLY A 383 -25.66 15.17 -20.42
CA GLY A 383 -25.28 13.83 -19.95
C GLY A 383 -23.93 13.33 -20.50
N ARG A 384 -23.66 12.02 -20.42
CA ARG A 384 -22.38 11.41 -20.89
C ARG A 384 -22.49 10.99 -22.35
N TYR A 385 -21.60 11.49 -23.21
CA TYR A 385 -21.46 11.05 -24.60
C TYR A 385 -20.10 10.42 -24.86
N HIS A 386 -20.06 9.46 -25.79
CA HIS A 386 -18.81 8.93 -26.34
C HIS A 386 -18.14 10.00 -27.21
N GLY A 387 -16.85 10.27 -26.98
CA GLY A 387 -16.07 11.13 -27.88
C GLY A 387 -15.82 10.44 -29.24
N PRO A 388 -15.42 11.18 -30.30
CA PRO A 388 -15.18 10.62 -31.64
C PRO A 388 -14.21 9.42 -31.64
N GLU A 389 -14.40 8.45 -32.53
CA GLU A 389 -13.51 7.29 -32.65
C GLU A 389 -12.09 7.71 -33.13
N GLY A 390 -11.06 6.93 -32.79
CA GLY A 390 -9.70 7.19 -33.27
C GLY A 390 -9.55 6.87 -34.77
N ARG A 391 -8.46 7.34 -35.39
CA ARG A 391 -8.32 7.38 -36.86
C ARG A 391 -7.34 6.36 -37.43
N ALA A 392 -7.08 5.25 -36.74
CA ALA A 392 -6.24 4.21 -37.31
C ALA A 392 -6.89 3.61 -38.56
N GLN A 393 -6.07 3.06 -39.45
CA GLN A 393 -6.53 2.30 -40.60
C GLN A 393 -6.55 0.81 -40.21
N PRO A 394 -7.61 0.05 -40.55
CA PRO A 394 -7.61 -1.40 -40.34
C PRO A 394 -6.46 -2.05 -41.12
N THR A 395 -5.48 -2.60 -40.42
CA THR A 395 -4.33 -3.28 -41.03
C THR A 395 -4.55 -4.79 -41.20
N LEU A 396 -5.57 -5.36 -40.56
CA LEU A 396 -5.93 -6.77 -40.64
C LEU A 396 -7.28 -6.91 -41.35
N THR A 397 -7.34 -7.77 -42.37
CA THR A 397 -8.54 -8.10 -43.15
C THR A 397 -8.97 -9.54 -42.89
N GLY A 398 -10.26 -9.82 -42.98
CA GLY A 398 -10.81 -11.19 -42.83
C GLY A 398 -11.74 -11.38 -41.63
N ALA A 399 -12.29 -12.59 -41.52
CA ALA A 399 -13.22 -12.99 -40.47
C ALA A 399 -12.46 -13.35 -39.18
N LEU A 400 -12.09 -12.34 -38.40
CA LEU A 400 -11.37 -12.49 -37.12
C LEU A 400 -12.33 -12.98 -36.03
N ARG A 401 -12.04 -14.14 -35.44
CA ARG A 401 -12.91 -14.85 -34.48
C ARG A 401 -12.32 -14.83 -33.07
N ALA A 402 -13.09 -15.31 -32.10
CA ALA A 402 -12.67 -15.37 -30.70
C ALA A 402 -11.28 -15.98 -30.48
N ALA A 403 -10.92 -17.02 -31.24
CA ALA A 403 -9.61 -17.67 -31.17
C ALA A 403 -8.44 -16.75 -31.58
N ASP A 404 -8.61 -15.95 -32.64
CA ASP A 404 -7.58 -15.02 -33.11
C ASP A 404 -7.32 -13.92 -32.07
N HIS A 405 -8.40 -13.38 -31.51
CA HIS A 405 -8.36 -12.38 -30.45
C HIS A 405 -7.75 -12.94 -29.16
N TYR A 406 -8.10 -14.17 -28.78
CA TYR A 406 -7.48 -14.84 -27.63
C TYR A 406 -5.97 -14.95 -27.79
N GLN A 407 -5.50 -15.40 -28.97
CA GLN A 407 -4.06 -15.57 -29.22
C GLN A 407 -3.32 -14.23 -29.14
N ALA A 408 -3.84 -13.19 -29.78
CA ALA A 408 -3.18 -11.87 -29.80
C ALA A 408 -3.15 -11.22 -28.41
N TRP A 409 -4.26 -11.21 -27.68
CA TRP A 409 -4.29 -10.62 -26.34
C TRP A 409 -3.49 -11.45 -25.32
N THR A 410 -3.45 -12.77 -25.46
CA THR A 410 -2.57 -13.63 -24.65
C THR A 410 -1.11 -13.27 -24.87
N ALA A 411 -0.68 -13.13 -26.14
CA ALA A 411 0.67 -12.69 -26.47
C ALA A 411 0.98 -11.28 -25.92
N PHE A 412 0.05 -10.34 -26.08
CA PHE A 412 0.17 -8.99 -25.52
C PHE A 412 0.37 -9.04 -24.00
N MET A 413 -0.43 -9.82 -23.27
CA MET A 413 -0.34 -9.89 -21.81
C MET A 413 0.94 -10.57 -21.32
N LYS A 414 1.46 -11.57 -22.04
CA LYS A 414 2.78 -12.16 -21.74
C LYS A 414 3.88 -11.10 -21.86
N GLU A 415 3.86 -10.31 -22.93
CA GLU A 415 4.85 -9.25 -23.12
C GLU A 415 4.65 -8.11 -22.11
N TYR A 416 3.41 -7.76 -21.77
CA TYR A 416 3.12 -6.77 -20.73
C TYR A 416 3.80 -7.14 -19.39
N LEU A 417 3.64 -8.38 -18.94
CA LEU A 417 4.21 -8.86 -17.67
C LEU A 417 5.75 -8.84 -17.71
N ARG A 418 6.35 -9.25 -18.83
CA ARG A 418 7.81 -9.19 -19.03
C ARG A 418 8.32 -7.76 -19.01
N GLU A 419 7.69 -6.87 -19.75
CA GLU A 419 8.10 -5.47 -19.88
C GLU A 419 8.03 -4.74 -18.55
N ARG A 420 6.96 -4.95 -17.78
CA ARG A 420 6.82 -4.37 -16.43
C ARG A 420 7.86 -4.93 -15.44
N ALA A 421 8.24 -6.21 -15.56
CA ALA A 421 9.33 -6.76 -14.76
C ALA A 421 10.71 -6.22 -15.17
N ARG A 422 10.92 -5.93 -16.46
CA ARG A 422 12.17 -5.38 -17.01
C ARG A 422 12.37 -3.90 -16.65
N ARG A 423 11.32 -3.09 -16.71
CA ARG A 423 11.43 -1.61 -16.67
C ARG A 423 10.57 -0.93 -15.60
N GLY A 424 9.87 -1.67 -14.75
CA GLY A 424 9.10 -1.13 -13.62
C GLY A 424 7.59 -1.40 -13.72
N PHE A 425 6.93 -1.46 -12.56
CA PHE A 425 5.58 -2.03 -12.41
C PHE A 425 4.42 -1.26 -13.04
N PHE A 426 4.08 -0.14 -12.41
CA PHE A 426 2.78 0.52 -12.53
C PHE A 426 3.00 2.01 -12.53
N LEU A 427 2.17 2.72 -13.29
CA LEU A 427 2.09 4.17 -13.30
C LEU A 427 1.25 4.66 -12.12
N GLU A 428 0.08 4.07 -11.89
CA GLU A 428 -0.77 4.27 -10.70
C GLU A 428 -0.21 3.51 -9.48
N LYS A 429 1.12 3.59 -9.32
CA LYS A 429 1.90 2.87 -8.34
C LYS A 429 1.44 3.19 -6.92
N SER A 430 1.20 2.11 -6.17
CA SER A 430 0.91 2.19 -4.73
C SER A 430 -0.32 3.05 -4.40
N SER A 431 -1.22 3.28 -5.37
CA SER A 431 -2.43 4.07 -5.14
C SER A 431 -3.32 3.39 -4.09
N PRO A 432 -3.65 4.08 -2.99
CA PRO A 432 -4.51 3.50 -1.95
C PRO A 432 -5.90 3.11 -2.45
N GLY A 433 -6.41 3.82 -3.47
CA GLY A 433 -7.75 3.62 -4.01
C GLY A 433 -7.80 2.64 -5.19
N TYR A 434 -6.79 2.65 -6.07
CA TYR A 434 -6.86 1.94 -7.35
C TYR A 434 -6.22 0.56 -7.35
N MET A 435 -5.27 0.29 -6.44
CA MET A 435 -4.56 -0.99 -6.42
C MET A 435 -5.50 -2.19 -6.30
N LYS A 436 -6.64 -2.07 -5.60
CA LYS A 436 -7.67 -3.15 -5.53
C LYS A 436 -8.20 -3.58 -6.90
N TYR A 437 -8.29 -2.68 -7.87
CA TYR A 437 -8.76 -3.01 -9.21
C TYR A 437 -7.64 -3.68 -10.00
N THR A 438 -6.52 -2.97 -10.18
CA THR A 438 -5.36 -3.40 -10.98
C THR A 438 -4.93 -4.83 -10.64
N THR A 439 -4.79 -5.09 -9.35
CA THR A 439 -4.32 -6.38 -8.85
C THR A 439 -5.39 -7.48 -8.92
N SER A 440 -6.67 -7.14 -8.80
CA SER A 440 -7.76 -8.11 -8.96
C SER A 440 -7.84 -8.68 -10.37
N PHE A 441 -7.51 -7.88 -11.39
CA PHE A 441 -7.50 -8.33 -12.79
C PHE A 441 -6.34 -9.30 -13.05
N LEU A 442 -5.18 -9.05 -12.44
CA LEU A 442 -4.06 -9.99 -12.49
C LEU A 442 -4.39 -11.32 -11.79
N GLN A 443 -5.13 -11.28 -10.69
CA GLN A 443 -5.62 -12.51 -10.04
C GLN A 443 -6.60 -13.27 -10.92
N ASP A 444 -7.56 -12.58 -11.56
CA ASP A 444 -8.48 -13.22 -12.50
C ASP A 444 -7.70 -13.93 -13.62
N LEU A 445 -6.60 -13.33 -14.10
CA LEU A 445 -5.74 -13.95 -15.10
C LEU A 445 -4.98 -15.18 -14.56
N TYR A 446 -4.44 -15.10 -13.34
CA TYR A 446 -3.78 -16.23 -12.68
C TYR A 446 -4.74 -17.43 -12.47
N ASP A 447 -5.97 -17.13 -12.06
CA ASP A 447 -6.98 -18.11 -11.68
C ASP A 447 -7.74 -18.70 -12.88
N PHE A 448 -7.92 -17.95 -13.98
CA PHE A 448 -8.80 -18.34 -15.08
C PHE A 448 -8.13 -18.49 -16.45
N ALA A 449 -6.94 -17.94 -16.69
CA ALA A 449 -6.28 -18.11 -18.00
C ALA A 449 -5.99 -19.60 -18.27
N GLU A 450 -6.21 -20.06 -19.50
CA GLU A 450 -5.88 -21.42 -19.93
C GLU A 450 -4.41 -21.59 -20.32
N ASP A 451 -3.76 -20.53 -20.80
CA ASP A 451 -2.37 -20.56 -21.23
C ASP A 451 -1.42 -20.67 -20.02
N SER A 452 -0.67 -21.76 -19.94
CA SER A 452 0.18 -22.10 -18.79
C SER A 452 1.35 -21.12 -18.58
N GLU A 453 1.93 -20.62 -19.66
CA GLU A 453 3.02 -19.64 -19.61
C GLU A 453 2.48 -18.30 -19.07
N LEU A 454 1.31 -17.86 -19.53
CA LEU A 454 0.66 -16.63 -19.05
C LEU A 454 0.32 -16.73 -17.56
N ARG A 455 -0.23 -17.87 -17.12
CA ARG A 455 -0.48 -18.11 -15.68
C ARG A 455 0.81 -18.06 -14.87
N THR A 456 1.89 -18.67 -15.37
CA THR A 456 3.19 -18.70 -14.69
C THR A 456 3.76 -17.28 -14.57
N LEU A 457 3.79 -16.52 -15.68
CA LEU A 457 4.21 -15.12 -15.67
C LEU A 457 3.35 -14.27 -14.74
N THR A 458 2.04 -14.50 -14.69
CA THR A 458 1.13 -13.75 -13.81
C THR A 458 1.40 -14.09 -12.34
N GLY A 459 1.64 -15.35 -12.00
CA GLY A 459 2.04 -15.77 -10.66
C GLY A 459 3.36 -15.13 -10.22
N MET A 460 4.38 -15.17 -11.09
CA MET A 460 5.66 -14.49 -10.85
C MET A 460 5.49 -12.97 -10.70
N PHE A 461 4.58 -12.35 -11.46
CA PHE A 461 4.31 -10.92 -11.35
C PHE A 461 3.61 -10.57 -10.03
N LEU A 462 2.71 -11.43 -9.54
CA LEU A 462 2.11 -11.30 -8.21
C LEU A 462 3.16 -11.51 -7.10
N ASP A 463 4.06 -12.49 -7.24
CA ASP A 463 5.20 -12.68 -6.32
C ASP A 463 6.04 -11.39 -6.25
N LEU A 464 6.41 -10.84 -7.41
CA LEU A 464 7.17 -9.60 -7.52
C LEU A 464 6.43 -8.42 -6.85
N LEU A 465 5.13 -8.25 -7.14
CA LEU A 465 4.29 -7.20 -6.54
C LEU A 465 4.30 -7.26 -5.01
N TRP A 466 4.10 -8.45 -4.45
CA TRP A 466 4.02 -8.63 -3.00
C TRP A 466 5.39 -8.57 -2.33
N ALA A 467 6.48 -8.96 -3.00
CA ALA A 467 7.84 -8.75 -2.51
C ALA A 467 8.22 -7.26 -2.46
N GLU A 468 7.79 -6.50 -3.46
CA GLU A 468 7.99 -5.04 -3.50
C GLU A 468 7.16 -4.33 -2.43
N TRP A 469 5.93 -4.77 -2.18
CA TRP A 469 5.13 -4.28 -1.06
C TRP A 469 5.75 -4.66 0.30
N ALA A 470 6.19 -5.90 0.47
CA ALA A 470 6.66 -6.45 1.75
C ALA A 470 7.89 -5.72 2.30
N GLN A 471 8.84 -5.36 1.43
CA GLN A 471 10.03 -4.61 1.85
C GLN A 471 9.73 -3.14 2.15
N ASP A 472 8.60 -2.60 1.71
CA ASP A 472 8.32 -1.16 1.69
C ASP A 472 7.04 -0.80 2.44
N GLN A 473 6.81 -1.53 3.54
CA GLN A 473 5.68 -1.35 4.44
C GLN A 473 6.12 -1.45 5.91
N ILE A 474 5.36 -0.83 6.80
CA ILE A 474 5.43 -0.99 8.26
C ILE A 474 4.01 -1.30 8.74
N ARG A 475 3.76 -2.41 9.45
CA ARG A 475 2.42 -2.78 9.95
C ARG A 475 1.34 -2.89 8.87
N GLY A 476 1.71 -3.37 7.70
CA GLY A 476 0.89 -3.35 6.49
C GLY A 476 0.68 -1.95 5.88
N MET A 477 1.17 -0.88 6.52
CA MET A 477 1.11 0.49 6.02
C MET A 477 2.21 0.69 5.00
N ARG A 478 1.82 0.90 3.75
CA ARG A 478 2.77 1.07 2.67
C ARG A 478 3.47 2.43 2.76
N GLY A 479 4.79 2.42 2.79
CA GLY A 479 5.63 3.63 2.71
C GLY A 479 5.98 4.00 1.28
N GLY A 480 6.96 4.89 1.16
CA GLY A 480 7.49 5.35 -0.12
C GLY A 480 6.49 6.12 -1.00
N ALA A 481 6.95 6.60 -2.15
CA ALA A 481 6.09 7.42 -2.99
C ALA A 481 4.89 6.66 -3.57
N LYS A 482 3.77 7.37 -3.69
CA LYS A 482 2.51 6.86 -4.27
C LYS A 482 2.00 7.85 -5.30
N THR A 483 1.29 7.36 -6.31
CA THR A 483 0.57 8.21 -7.27
C THR A 483 -0.92 8.00 -7.13
N ARG A 484 -1.72 8.97 -7.59
CA ARG A 484 -3.19 8.92 -7.49
C ARG A 484 -3.65 8.71 -6.04
N GLU A 485 -3.01 9.42 -5.12
CA GLU A 485 -3.26 9.36 -3.69
C GLU A 485 -4.34 10.40 -3.31
N GLY A 486 -5.54 9.90 -2.98
CA GLY A 486 -6.76 10.69 -2.79
C GLY A 486 -6.92 11.40 -1.45
N GLY A 487 -5.85 11.56 -0.65
CA GLY A 487 -5.90 12.20 0.67
C GLY A 487 -6.23 11.23 1.80
N VAL A 488 -5.71 10.00 1.73
CA VAL A 488 -5.80 8.99 2.78
C VAL A 488 -5.02 9.46 4.01
N LEU A 489 -5.75 9.69 5.11
CA LEU A 489 -5.18 10.10 6.41
C LEU A 489 -5.15 8.96 7.43
N ASP A 490 -5.56 7.77 6.99
CA ASP A 490 -5.58 6.55 7.81
C ASP A 490 -5.28 5.35 6.91
N PHE A 491 -4.15 4.69 7.12
CA PHE A 491 -3.72 3.57 6.27
C PHE A 491 -4.66 2.38 6.27
N GLN A 492 -5.59 2.27 7.22
CA GLN A 492 -6.65 1.27 7.14
C GLN A 492 -7.57 1.45 5.91
N GLN A 493 -7.58 2.64 5.31
CA GLN A 493 -8.31 2.94 4.07
C GLN A 493 -7.51 2.56 2.81
N ASP A 494 -6.21 2.26 2.95
CA ASP A 494 -5.39 1.77 1.84
C ASP A 494 -5.86 0.37 1.45
N ALA A 495 -6.23 0.20 0.18
CA ALA A 495 -6.68 -1.09 -0.31
C ALA A 495 -5.64 -2.19 -0.16
N MET A 496 -4.34 -1.87 -0.30
CA MET A 496 -3.27 -2.84 -0.11
C MET A 496 -3.18 -3.32 1.33
N TYR A 497 -3.48 -2.46 2.32
CA TYR A 497 -3.55 -2.87 3.73
C TYR A 497 -4.60 -3.97 3.94
N GLY A 498 -5.81 -3.78 3.39
CA GLY A 498 -6.88 -4.78 3.48
C GLY A 498 -6.56 -6.08 2.75
N MET A 499 -5.97 -5.99 1.55
CA MET A 499 -5.57 -7.15 0.75
C MET A 499 -4.44 -7.95 1.43
N ALA A 500 -3.41 -7.26 1.94
CA ALA A 500 -2.33 -7.87 2.70
C ALA A 500 -2.84 -8.56 3.96
N THR A 501 -3.72 -7.90 4.71
CA THR A 501 -4.32 -8.47 5.92
C THR A 501 -4.94 -9.83 5.64
N LEU A 502 -5.71 -9.99 4.55
CA LEU A 502 -6.26 -11.30 4.17
C LEU A 502 -5.18 -12.31 3.76
N LEU A 503 -4.24 -11.89 2.90
CA LEU A 503 -3.20 -12.78 2.36
C LEU A 503 -2.29 -13.33 3.45
N PHE A 504 -2.04 -12.55 4.51
CA PHE A 504 -1.14 -12.93 5.59
C PHE A 504 -1.85 -13.59 6.79
N GLY A 505 -3.12 -13.95 6.67
CA GLY A 505 -3.83 -14.74 7.68
C GLY A 505 -4.75 -13.95 8.63
N GLY A 506 -5.03 -12.69 8.30
CA GLY A 506 -5.89 -11.78 9.03
C GLY A 506 -7.33 -11.75 8.54
N PRO A 507 -8.19 -10.86 9.09
CA PRO A 507 -9.58 -10.77 8.71
C PRO A 507 -9.77 -10.39 7.25
N ALA A 508 -10.80 -10.98 6.64
CA ALA A 508 -11.18 -10.64 5.28
C ALA A 508 -11.81 -9.22 5.23
N PRO A 509 -11.31 -8.29 4.39
CA PRO A 509 -11.85 -6.95 4.27
C PRO A 509 -13.23 -6.99 3.60
N ALA A 510 -14.18 -6.22 4.15
CA ALA A 510 -15.52 -6.11 3.57
C ALA A 510 -15.57 -5.01 2.51
N HIS A 511 -15.02 -5.30 1.33
CA HIS A 511 -15.10 -4.39 0.19
C HIS A 511 -15.50 -5.17 -1.08
N PRO A 512 -16.56 -4.76 -1.81
CA PRO A 512 -17.07 -5.48 -2.99
C PRO A 512 -16.02 -5.78 -4.05
N SER A 513 -15.13 -4.83 -4.31
CA SER A 513 -14.05 -5.00 -5.31
C SER A 513 -12.96 -6.00 -4.89
N LEU A 514 -13.00 -6.52 -3.65
CA LEU A 514 -12.06 -7.52 -3.15
C LEU A 514 -12.64 -8.95 -3.19
N THR A 515 -13.76 -9.17 -3.88
CA THR A 515 -14.36 -10.51 -3.96
C THR A 515 -13.44 -11.53 -4.64
N SER A 516 -12.67 -11.14 -5.66
CA SER A 516 -11.68 -12.02 -6.32
C SER A 516 -10.56 -12.45 -5.37
N TYR A 517 -10.10 -11.53 -4.53
CA TYR A 517 -9.03 -11.76 -3.56
C TYR A 517 -9.34 -12.91 -2.59
N LEU A 518 -10.61 -13.02 -2.20
CA LEU A 518 -11.08 -14.07 -1.30
C LEU A 518 -10.89 -15.44 -1.94
N LEU A 519 -11.26 -15.56 -3.21
CA LEU A 519 -11.39 -16.84 -3.90
C LEU A 519 -10.18 -17.20 -4.77
N SER A 520 -9.18 -16.33 -4.84
CA SER A 520 -7.96 -16.60 -5.59
C SER A 520 -7.16 -17.74 -4.96
N ASP A 521 -6.57 -18.57 -5.82
CA ASP A 521 -5.67 -19.65 -5.41
C ASP A 521 -4.23 -19.17 -5.23
N TYR A 522 -3.92 -17.92 -5.60
CA TYR A 522 -2.59 -17.35 -5.41
C TYR A 522 -2.21 -17.31 -3.92
N ARG A 523 -0.98 -17.75 -3.62
CA ARG A 523 -0.38 -17.64 -2.28
C ARG A 523 1.02 -17.03 -2.41
N PRO A 524 1.34 -15.99 -1.62
CA PRO A 524 2.71 -15.50 -1.56
C PRO A 524 3.63 -16.63 -1.07
N PRO A 525 4.80 -16.83 -1.69
CA PRO A 525 5.77 -17.79 -1.21
C PRO A 525 6.38 -17.38 0.12
N ASP A 526 6.89 -18.36 0.88
CA ASP A 526 7.44 -18.17 2.23
C ASP A 526 8.43 -17.01 2.36
N ILE A 527 9.26 -16.77 1.35
CA ILE A 527 10.25 -15.67 1.36
C ILE A 527 9.57 -14.29 1.45
N ILE A 528 8.36 -14.14 0.88
CA ILE A 528 7.57 -12.91 0.97
C ILE A 528 6.93 -12.79 2.36
N TRP A 529 6.51 -13.91 2.96
CA TRP A 529 6.05 -13.91 4.35
C TRP A 529 7.17 -13.49 5.31
N GLU A 530 8.39 -13.98 5.09
CA GLU A 530 9.56 -13.59 5.86
C GLU A 530 9.83 -12.08 5.74
N LEU A 531 9.83 -11.53 4.53
CA LEU A 531 10.00 -10.09 4.31
C LEU A 531 8.88 -9.24 4.93
N ALA A 532 7.63 -9.69 4.82
CA ALA A 532 6.47 -8.93 5.28
C ALA A 532 6.38 -8.89 6.81
N LEU A 533 6.83 -9.95 7.48
CA LEU A 533 6.61 -10.14 8.90
C LEU A 533 7.87 -9.92 9.73
N ASN A 534 9.08 -10.01 9.19
CA ASN A 534 10.31 -9.87 9.98
C ASN A 534 11.02 -8.55 9.70
N ARG A 535 10.47 -7.45 10.24
CA ARG A 535 10.93 -6.10 9.95
C ARG A 535 12.28 -5.81 10.62
N THR A 536 12.42 -6.21 11.87
CA THR A 536 13.64 -5.94 12.65
C THR A 536 14.89 -6.56 12.01
N ALA A 537 14.76 -7.77 11.45
CA ALA A 537 15.88 -8.43 10.77
C ALA A 537 16.28 -7.79 9.43
N ALA A 538 15.39 -7.01 8.80
CA ALA A 538 15.69 -6.32 7.55
C ALA A 538 16.62 -5.10 7.75
N GLY A 539 16.66 -4.55 8.97
CA GLY A 539 17.51 -3.40 9.30
C GLY A 539 17.14 -2.14 8.53
N ALA A 540 18.13 -1.27 8.30
CA ALA A 540 17.96 -0.03 7.57
C ALA A 540 18.59 -0.11 6.17
N TYR A 541 17.84 0.27 5.13
CA TYR A 541 18.32 0.25 3.76
C TYR A 541 17.60 1.27 2.86
N ALA A 542 18.24 1.59 1.74
CA ALA A 542 17.58 2.28 0.64
C ALA A 542 16.91 1.27 -0.29
N TYR A 543 15.68 1.56 -0.69
CA TYR A 543 15.03 0.92 -1.82
C TYR A 543 14.87 1.93 -2.96
N ILE A 544 15.55 1.68 -4.06
CA ILE A 544 15.52 2.49 -5.28
C ILE A 544 14.82 1.67 -6.37
N SER A 545 13.87 2.27 -7.07
CA SER A 545 13.21 1.61 -8.20
C SER A 545 12.92 2.57 -9.33
N HIS A 546 13.00 2.09 -10.56
CA HIS A 546 12.54 2.81 -11.74
C HIS A 546 11.01 3.03 -11.64
N ALA A 547 10.56 4.26 -11.93
CA ALA A 547 9.14 4.61 -11.92
C ALA A 547 8.68 4.99 -13.34
N PRO A 548 7.69 4.28 -13.92
CA PRO A 548 7.13 4.70 -15.19
C PRO A 548 6.22 5.92 -15.00
N GLY A 549 5.94 6.63 -16.08
CA GLY A 549 5.00 7.77 -16.06
C GLY A 549 5.38 8.91 -16.97
N GLU A 550 6.63 8.93 -17.46
CA GLU A 550 7.05 9.85 -18.50
C GLU A 550 6.36 9.53 -19.84
N GLU A 551 6.00 10.58 -20.57
CA GLU A 551 5.37 10.54 -21.87
C GLU A 551 6.40 10.76 -22.99
N ARG A 552 6.21 10.11 -24.14
CA ARG A 552 6.94 10.45 -25.36
C ARG A 552 6.46 11.79 -25.93
N PRO A 553 7.36 12.74 -26.26
CA PRO A 553 7.00 14.02 -26.86
C PRO A 553 6.69 13.89 -28.37
N GLU A 554 5.76 13.01 -28.73
CA GLU A 554 5.42 12.70 -30.13
C GLU A 554 4.18 13.49 -30.58
N LEU A 555 4.35 14.38 -31.58
CA LEU A 555 3.29 15.22 -32.14
C LEU A 555 3.42 15.33 -33.68
N PRO A 556 2.33 15.15 -34.46
CA PRO A 556 1.02 14.66 -34.01
C PRO A 556 1.11 13.20 -33.53
N ARG A 557 0.15 12.78 -32.69
CA ARG A 557 0.06 11.35 -32.27
C ARG A 557 -0.17 10.45 -33.49
N PRO A 558 0.34 9.20 -33.48
CA PRO A 558 0.03 8.22 -34.51
C PRO A 558 -1.48 8.02 -34.68
N PRO A 559 -1.99 7.79 -35.90
CA PRO A 559 -3.39 7.45 -36.13
C PRO A 559 -3.82 6.24 -35.29
N GLY A 560 -4.96 6.35 -34.60
CA GLY A 560 -5.47 5.37 -33.64
C GLY A 560 -4.94 5.55 -32.21
N MET A 561 -3.83 6.27 -32.03
CA MET A 561 -3.21 6.53 -30.73
C MET A 561 -3.49 7.93 -30.19
N GLU A 562 -4.44 8.64 -30.80
CA GLU A 562 -4.76 10.01 -30.42
C GLU A 562 -5.12 10.14 -28.94
N ARG A 563 -5.78 9.12 -28.39
CA ARG A 563 -6.29 9.10 -27.01
C ARG A 563 -5.54 8.18 -26.06
N THR A 564 -4.31 7.88 -26.42
CA THR A 564 -3.48 6.90 -25.72
C THR A 564 -2.29 7.62 -25.11
N LEU A 565 -1.97 7.26 -23.87
CA LEU A 565 -0.68 7.63 -23.27
C LEU A 565 0.37 6.75 -23.92
N LEU A 566 1.33 7.36 -24.59
CA LEU A 566 2.53 6.74 -25.12
C LEU A 566 3.62 6.85 -24.05
N CYS A 567 3.58 5.95 -23.06
CA CYS A 567 4.56 5.98 -21.99
C CYS A 567 5.96 5.70 -22.55
N ASN A 568 6.93 6.48 -22.07
CA ASN A 568 8.34 6.24 -22.30
C ASN A 568 8.79 5.10 -21.35
N PRO A 569 9.24 3.96 -21.90
CA PRO A 569 9.77 2.86 -21.09
C PRO A 569 11.04 3.25 -20.31
N ASP A 570 11.86 4.15 -20.88
CA ASP A 570 13.11 4.64 -20.29
C ASP A 570 12.83 5.96 -19.53
N SER A 571 11.93 5.87 -18.55
CA SER A 571 11.40 7.01 -17.79
C SER A 571 12.45 7.61 -16.87
N ARG A 572 12.51 8.93 -16.80
CA ARG A 572 13.44 9.68 -15.93
C ARG A 572 12.82 10.00 -14.57
N LEU A 573 11.97 9.11 -14.08
CA LEU A 573 11.31 9.22 -12.78
C LEU A 573 11.83 8.08 -11.91
N LYS A 574 12.37 8.41 -10.74
CA LYS A 574 13.01 7.44 -9.85
C LYS A 574 12.32 7.47 -8.50
N ARG A 575 11.89 6.32 -7.99
CA ARG A 575 11.37 6.21 -6.63
C ARG A 575 12.50 5.87 -5.67
N TYR A 576 12.48 6.51 -4.51
CA TYR A 576 13.45 6.29 -3.44
C TYR A 576 12.71 6.16 -2.11
N SER A 577 13.10 5.18 -1.31
CA SER A 577 12.58 5.00 0.04
C SER A 577 13.73 4.62 0.96
N TRP A 578 13.86 5.33 2.07
CA TRP A 578 14.72 4.96 3.17
C TRP A 578 13.87 4.23 4.20
N VAL A 579 14.18 2.95 4.37
CA VAL A 579 13.36 1.97 5.03
C VAL A 579 14.08 1.55 6.30
N THR A 580 13.45 1.70 7.47
CA THR A 580 13.98 1.24 8.77
C THR A 580 12.91 0.50 9.57
N PRO A 581 13.25 -0.19 10.67
CA PRO A 581 12.25 -0.76 11.57
C PRO A 581 11.30 0.30 12.17
N GLU A 582 11.80 1.52 12.40
CA GLU A 582 11.09 2.58 13.12
C GLU A 582 10.37 3.59 12.20
N PHE A 583 10.70 3.68 10.92
CA PHE A 583 10.00 4.55 9.96
C PHE A 583 10.28 4.17 8.49
N ILE A 584 9.47 4.72 7.58
CA ILE A 584 9.81 4.79 6.15
C ILE A 584 9.66 6.23 5.69
N LEU A 585 10.73 6.80 5.14
CA LEU A 585 10.73 8.09 4.46
C LEU A 585 10.92 7.85 2.96
N GLY A 586 10.06 8.37 2.10
CA GLY A 586 10.23 8.18 0.66
C GLY A 586 9.61 9.25 -0.23
N THR A 587 10.15 9.32 -1.46
CA THR A 587 9.77 10.28 -2.49
C THR A 587 9.91 9.69 -3.90
N ARG A 588 9.31 10.37 -4.88
CA ARG A 588 9.63 10.19 -6.30
C ARG A 588 10.49 11.38 -6.71
N MET A 589 11.72 11.09 -7.11
CA MET A 589 12.65 12.05 -7.68
C MET A 589 12.45 12.11 -9.19
N ASP A 590 12.02 13.28 -9.66
CA ASP A 590 11.69 13.51 -11.07
C ASP A 590 12.83 14.29 -11.72
N HIS A 591 13.31 13.84 -12.88
CA HIS A 591 14.30 14.60 -13.64
C HIS A 591 13.68 15.94 -14.05
N PRO A 592 14.39 17.08 -13.96
CA PRO A 592 13.75 18.38 -14.15
C PRO A 592 13.21 18.66 -15.56
N LEU A 593 13.69 17.91 -16.55
CA LEU A 593 13.19 17.93 -17.93
C LEU A 593 12.25 16.75 -18.28
N ALA A 594 11.77 16.01 -17.29
CA ALA A 594 10.84 14.91 -17.51
C ALA A 594 9.51 15.43 -18.07
N VAL A 595 8.94 14.69 -19.02
CA VAL A 595 7.62 14.99 -19.61
C VAL A 595 6.60 14.09 -18.93
N HIS A 596 5.82 14.63 -18.01
CA HIS A 596 4.82 13.87 -17.28
C HIS A 596 3.61 13.51 -18.15
N SER A 597 3.10 12.30 -18.01
CA SER A 597 1.71 12.03 -18.35
C SER A 597 0.77 12.58 -17.27
N HIS A 598 -0.49 12.84 -17.61
CA HIS A 598 -1.51 13.34 -16.66
C HIS A 598 -1.73 12.44 -15.44
N LEU A 599 -1.48 11.14 -15.56
CA LEU A 599 -1.57 10.21 -14.43
C LEU A 599 -0.35 10.31 -13.50
N SER A 600 0.84 10.56 -14.07
CA SER A 600 2.09 10.65 -13.30
C SER A 600 2.23 11.96 -12.54
N SER A 601 1.61 13.04 -13.00
CA SER A 601 1.53 14.32 -12.28
C SER A 601 0.33 14.41 -11.33
N GLY A 602 -0.52 13.38 -11.29
CA GLY A 602 -1.73 13.36 -10.48
C GLY A 602 -1.48 12.90 -9.05
N SER A 603 -1.75 13.77 -8.07
CA SER A 603 -1.81 13.50 -6.62
C SER A 603 -0.71 12.54 -6.13
N CYS A 604 0.53 13.02 -6.13
CA CYS A 604 1.67 12.25 -5.63
C CYS A 604 1.79 12.39 -4.10
N TRP A 605 2.04 11.27 -3.43
CA TRP A 605 2.36 11.25 -2.01
C TRP A 605 3.85 10.95 -1.83
N GLU A 606 4.47 11.70 -0.94
CA GLU A 606 5.85 11.55 -0.47
C GLU A 606 5.89 11.95 1.00
N GLY A 607 6.91 11.53 1.75
CA GLY A 607 7.01 11.85 3.18
C GLY A 607 7.29 10.61 4.01
N ILE A 608 6.92 10.67 5.28
CA ILE A 608 7.30 9.70 6.30
C ILE A 608 6.10 9.07 6.99
N ILE A 609 6.23 7.79 7.34
CA ILE A 609 5.29 7.03 8.17
C ILE A 609 6.00 6.41 9.37
N PHE A 610 5.28 6.25 10.47
CA PHE A 610 5.79 5.66 11.73
C PHE A 610 4.90 4.49 12.19
N PRO A 611 5.46 3.51 12.93
CA PRO A 611 4.74 2.35 13.42
C PRO A 611 3.83 2.65 14.63
N THR A 612 3.75 3.88 15.14
CA THR A 612 2.94 4.18 16.34
C THR A 612 1.43 4.11 16.09
N SER A 613 0.98 4.48 14.89
CA SER A 613 -0.44 4.54 14.53
C SER A 613 -0.65 4.54 13.02
N THR A 614 -1.81 4.09 12.54
CA THR A 614 -2.21 4.19 11.13
C THR A 614 -2.42 5.62 10.63
N ARG A 615 -2.36 6.59 11.55
CA ARG A 615 -2.40 8.04 11.28
C ARG A 615 -1.07 8.75 11.54
N ALA A 616 -0.02 8.01 11.94
CA ALA A 616 1.30 8.57 12.20
C ALA A 616 2.05 8.76 10.89
N MET A 617 1.66 9.80 10.14
CA MET A 617 2.24 10.14 8.84
C MET A 617 2.43 11.64 8.72
N ILE A 618 3.51 12.05 8.06
CA ILE A 618 3.85 13.46 7.84
C ILE A 618 4.29 13.63 6.39
N PHE A 619 3.63 14.52 5.66
CA PHE A 619 3.87 14.69 4.22
C PHE A 619 3.56 16.10 3.73
N PRO A 620 4.26 16.60 2.70
CA PRO A 620 3.93 17.86 2.05
C PRO A 620 2.61 17.76 1.25
N ARG A 621 1.84 18.86 1.21
CA ARG A 621 0.61 18.94 0.42
C ARG A 621 0.20 20.37 0.11
N ALA A 622 -0.63 20.53 -0.92
CA ALA A 622 -1.38 21.76 -1.12
C ALA A 622 -2.42 21.97 -0.02
N ILE A 623 -2.56 23.22 0.43
CA ILE A 623 -3.44 23.61 1.53
C ILE A 623 -4.36 24.73 1.04
N GLU A 624 -5.66 24.53 1.17
CA GLU A 624 -6.67 25.56 0.96
C GLU A 624 -7.10 26.14 2.31
N VAL A 625 -7.16 27.47 2.41
CA VAL A 625 -7.88 28.15 3.49
C VAL A 625 -9.16 28.69 2.89
N THR A 626 -10.26 28.02 3.21
CA THR A 626 -11.59 28.38 2.72
C THR A 626 -12.01 29.77 3.20
N LYS A 627 -13.02 30.38 2.56
CA LYS A 627 -13.51 31.74 2.90
C LYS A 627 -13.94 31.94 4.36
N ASN A 628 -14.30 30.86 5.06
CA ASN A 628 -14.68 30.90 6.47
C ASN A 628 -13.50 30.66 7.44
N GLY A 629 -12.27 30.59 6.92
CA GLY A 629 -11.07 30.36 7.71
C GLY A 629 -10.77 28.89 8.01
N THR A 630 -11.51 27.92 7.45
CA THR A 630 -11.21 26.50 7.63
C THR A 630 -10.08 26.06 6.71
N TRP A 631 -9.08 25.39 7.27
CA TRP A 631 -7.94 24.84 6.55
C TRP A 631 -8.25 23.42 6.06
N ARG A 632 -7.91 23.10 4.81
CA ARG A 632 -8.13 21.78 4.20
C ARG A 632 -6.95 21.40 3.33
N MET A 633 -6.64 20.11 3.27
CA MET A 633 -5.74 19.59 2.24
C MET A 633 -6.46 19.52 0.90
N GLU A 634 -5.73 19.85 -0.16
CA GLU A 634 -6.15 19.56 -1.53
C GLU A 634 -5.36 18.41 -2.12
N ALA A 635 -5.93 17.73 -3.12
CA ALA A 635 -5.29 16.57 -3.74
C ALA A 635 -4.16 16.92 -4.71
N GLU A 636 -3.93 18.19 -5.02
CA GLU A 636 -3.17 18.60 -6.20
C GLU A 636 -2.07 19.58 -5.83
N GLY A 637 -0.83 19.23 -6.17
CA GLY A 637 0.35 20.06 -6.06
C GLY A 637 1.54 19.24 -6.49
N THR A 638 2.22 19.65 -7.56
CA THR A 638 3.34 18.88 -8.10
C THR A 638 4.61 19.29 -7.39
N THR A 639 5.28 18.35 -6.73
CA THR A 639 6.55 18.60 -6.04
C THR A 639 7.73 18.21 -6.89
N ARG A 640 8.86 18.80 -6.58
CA ARG A 640 10.17 18.31 -6.98
C ARG A 640 10.92 17.96 -5.71
N SER A 641 11.58 16.82 -5.73
CA SER A 641 12.13 16.24 -4.52
C SER A 641 13.48 15.60 -4.77
N PHE A 642 14.28 15.61 -3.72
CA PHE A 642 15.58 15.01 -3.67
C PHE A 642 15.74 14.33 -2.31
N GLN A 643 16.04 13.02 -2.31
CA GLN A 643 16.29 12.27 -1.09
C GLN A 643 17.58 11.48 -1.18
N SER A 644 18.31 11.43 -0.07
CA SER A 644 19.39 10.47 0.18
C SER A 644 19.33 10.04 1.65
N GLY A 645 19.20 8.74 1.88
CA GLY A 645 19.06 8.18 3.22
C GLY A 645 17.91 8.85 4.01
N PRO A 646 18.17 9.31 5.25
CA PRO A 646 17.15 9.90 6.11
C PRO A 646 16.81 11.36 5.79
N VAL A 647 17.43 11.98 4.77
CA VAL A 647 17.22 13.38 4.41
C VAL A 647 16.44 13.49 3.10
N LEU A 648 15.27 14.13 3.15
CA LEU A 648 14.44 14.51 2.00
C LEU A 648 14.33 16.03 1.93
N ILE A 649 14.58 16.60 0.76
CA ILE A 649 14.31 18.00 0.43
C ILE A 649 13.23 18.02 -0.65
N THR A 650 12.11 18.66 -0.37
CA THR A 650 10.96 18.77 -1.30
C THR A 650 10.54 20.23 -1.45
N GLN A 651 10.00 20.58 -2.60
CA GLN A 651 9.45 21.90 -2.89
C GLN A 651 8.30 21.77 -3.88
N GLN A 652 7.23 22.55 -3.71
CA GLN A 652 6.26 22.71 -4.78
C GLN A 652 6.92 23.33 -6.02
N SER A 653 6.75 22.66 -7.16
CA SER A 653 7.34 23.06 -8.43
C SER A 653 6.91 24.48 -8.84
N ARG A 654 7.87 25.30 -9.26
CA ARG A 654 7.64 26.62 -9.85
C ARG A 654 7.28 26.48 -11.33
N GLY A 655 6.18 27.09 -11.77
CA GLY A 655 5.78 27.12 -13.20
C GLY A 655 5.11 25.85 -13.75
N GLY A 656 4.77 24.89 -12.89
CA GLY A 656 4.20 23.60 -13.27
C GLY A 656 5.22 22.64 -13.90
N VAL A 657 4.85 21.37 -14.05
CA VAL A 657 5.63 20.38 -14.80
C VAL A 657 5.16 20.32 -16.26
N THR A 658 6.02 19.86 -17.16
CA THR A 658 5.60 19.59 -18.54
C THR A 658 4.68 18.37 -18.53
N VAL A 659 3.38 18.57 -18.73
CA VAL A 659 2.39 17.49 -18.82
C VAL A 659 1.89 17.37 -20.26
N ILE A 660 1.82 16.14 -20.76
CA ILE A 660 1.07 15.79 -21.96
C ILE A 660 -0.20 15.04 -21.54
N ASN A 661 -1.36 15.47 -22.04
CA ASN A 661 -2.65 14.85 -21.77
C ASN A 661 -3.30 14.34 -23.07
N PRO A 662 -3.72 13.05 -23.16
CA PRO A 662 -4.57 12.56 -24.25
C PRO A 662 -6.01 13.14 -24.28
N ASP A 663 -6.48 13.85 -23.25
CA ASP A 663 -7.80 14.54 -23.19
C ASP A 663 -7.88 15.83 -24.03
N TRP A 664 -7.19 15.85 -25.17
CA TRP A 664 -6.79 17.00 -25.98
C TRP A 664 -7.50 18.34 -25.79
N PHE A 665 -6.66 19.35 -25.52
CA PHE A 665 -6.83 20.79 -25.75
C PHE A 665 -8.05 21.49 -25.12
N PRO A 666 -7.85 22.46 -24.21
CA PRO A 666 -6.58 23.13 -23.89
C PRO A 666 -5.74 22.40 -22.83
N ARG A 667 -4.42 22.63 -22.86
CA ARG A 667 -3.47 22.25 -21.81
C ARG A 667 -3.97 22.81 -20.48
N ALA A 668 -4.39 21.94 -19.56
CA ALA A 668 -4.60 22.36 -18.19
C ALA A 668 -3.22 22.74 -17.62
N VAL A 669 -3.03 24.01 -17.31
CA VAL A 669 -1.87 24.44 -16.52
C VAL A 669 -2.12 23.93 -15.11
N GLN A 670 -1.24 23.08 -14.60
CA GLN A 670 -1.22 22.81 -13.16
C GLN A 670 -0.61 24.05 -12.49
N ASP A 671 -1.48 24.95 -12.04
CA ASP A 671 -1.07 26.14 -11.31
C ASP A 671 -0.48 25.76 -9.95
N SER A 672 0.50 26.54 -9.48
CA SER A 672 1.02 26.43 -8.13
C SER A 672 -0.04 26.83 -7.11
N LYS A 673 -0.25 26.02 -6.07
CA LYS A 673 -1.25 26.25 -5.01
C LYS A 673 -0.58 26.72 -3.72
N PRO A 674 -1.29 27.28 -2.72
CA PRO A 674 -0.72 27.41 -1.39
C PRO A 674 -0.30 26.01 -0.90
N PHE A 675 0.84 25.91 -0.24
CA PHE A 675 1.53 24.65 0.01
C PHE A 675 2.01 24.56 1.45
N GLY A 676 2.33 23.35 1.91
CA GLY A 676 2.60 23.12 3.31
C GLY A 676 2.85 21.67 3.66
N VAL A 677 2.70 21.35 4.95
CA VAL A 677 2.90 20.02 5.52
C VAL A 677 1.69 19.62 6.34
N TYR A 678 1.21 18.40 6.13
CA TYR A 678 0.27 17.75 7.04
C TYR A 678 1.03 16.96 8.10
N LEU A 679 0.65 17.15 9.36
CA LEU A 679 1.15 16.41 10.51
C LEU A 679 0.02 15.55 11.09
N GLY A 680 0.08 14.25 10.81
CA GLY A 680 -0.92 13.30 11.27
C GLY A 680 -0.95 13.13 12.79
N THR A 681 -2.08 12.70 13.33
CA THR A 681 -2.40 12.74 14.78
C THR A 681 -1.90 11.53 15.59
N GLY A 682 -0.90 10.80 15.08
CA GLY A 682 -0.41 9.55 15.67
C GLY A 682 1.00 9.59 16.29
N HIS A 683 1.58 10.78 16.46
CA HIS A 683 2.90 10.95 17.06
C HIS A 683 2.82 11.20 18.58
N ASP A 684 3.90 10.94 19.30
CA ASP A 684 3.92 11.03 20.76
C ASP A 684 4.17 12.46 21.24
N ARG A 685 5.09 13.18 20.59
CA ARG A 685 5.42 14.57 20.93
C ARG A 685 5.69 15.40 19.69
N LEU A 686 5.37 16.69 19.80
CA LEU A 686 5.61 17.72 18.78
C LEU A 686 6.17 18.97 19.47
N GLU A 687 7.32 19.45 19.00
CA GLU A 687 8.01 20.62 19.53
C GLU A 687 8.46 21.54 18.38
N GLU A 688 8.63 22.83 18.65
CA GLU A 688 9.15 23.79 17.68
C GLU A 688 10.38 24.51 18.26
N GLU A 689 11.44 24.62 17.47
CA GLU A 689 12.65 25.34 17.88
C GLU A 689 13.41 25.85 16.65
N GLN A 690 13.72 27.15 16.60
CA GLN A 690 14.49 27.80 15.52
C GLN A 690 13.95 27.51 14.09
N GLY A 691 12.62 27.48 13.97
CA GLY A 691 11.90 27.21 12.71
C GLY A 691 11.85 25.74 12.31
N TRP A 692 12.45 24.84 13.10
CA TRP A 692 12.25 23.40 12.98
C TRP A 692 11.01 22.96 13.75
N ILE A 693 10.27 22.01 13.18
CA ILE A 693 9.23 21.25 13.84
C ILE A 693 9.80 19.85 14.10
N PHE A 694 9.89 19.48 15.37
CA PHE A 694 10.41 18.19 15.81
C PHE A 694 9.27 17.29 16.23
N VAL A 695 9.33 16.03 15.79
CA VAL A 695 8.35 14.99 16.09
C VAL A 695 9.07 13.79 16.67
N GLU A 696 8.53 13.26 17.76
CA GLU A 696 8.90 11.96 18.34
C GLU A 696 7.72 11.01 18.15
N ALA A 697 7.97 9.86 17.54
CA ALA A 697 6.97 8.82 17.30
C ALA A 697 7.61 7.43 17.49
N GLY A 698 7.36 6.84 18.65
CA GLY A 698 7.96 5.58 19.07
C GLY A 698 9.47 5.72 19.17
N ASP A 699 10.21 4.86 18.49
CA ASP A 699 11.67 4.89 18.45
C ASP A 699 12.23 5.69 17.26
N ALA A 700 11.43 6.58 16.68
CA ALA A 700 11.84 7.47 15.61
C ALA A 700 11.69 8.95 15.99
N PHE A 701 12.54 9.76 15.37
CA PHE A 701 12.49 11.22 15.41
C PHE A 701 12.38 11.77 13.99
N LEU A 702 11.78 12.94 13.84
CA LEU A 702 11.75 13.70 12.60
C LEU A 702 11.93 15.19 12.89
N GLY A 703 12.82 15.83 12.15
CA GLY A 703 12.86 17.28 12.01
C GLY A 703 12.26 17.69 10.66
N VAL A 704 11.33 18.64 10.69
CA VAL A 704 10.76 19.29 9.49
C VAL A 704 11.14 20.77 9.51
N ARG A 705 11.80 21.26 8.46
CA ARG A 705 12.21 22.65 8.33
C ARG A 705 11.79 23.21 6.97
N PRO A 706 10.67 23.95 6.89
CA PRO A 706 10.47 24.85 5.77
C PRO A 706 11.54 25.94 5.81
N VAL A 707 12.14 26.30 4.68
CA VAL A 707 13.29 27.22 4.62
C VAL A 707 12.95 28.40 3.70
N SER A 708 12.95 29.61 4.23
CA SER A 708 12.89 30.84 3.44
C SER A 708 13.84 31.90 3.99
N GLY A 709 14.18 32.87 3.14
CA GLY A 709 14.91 34.07 3.55
C GLY A 709 13.98 35.07 4.24
N ARG A 710 14.56 36.06 4.93
CA ARG A 710 13.81 37.21 5.45
C ARG A 710 13.20 38.04 4.32
N TYR A 711 13.89 38.12 3.19
CA TYR A 711 13.35 38.74 1.99
C TYR A 711 12.60 37.70 1.16
N GLN A 712 11.30 37.89 1.02
CA GLN A 712 10.41 37.01 0.24
C GLN A 712 9.73 37.84 -0.85
N VAL A 713 9.68 37.31 -2.08
CA VAL A 713 8.73 37.84 -3.06
C VAL A 713 7.35 37.36 -2.63
N SER A 714 6.51 38.26 -2.10
CA SER A 714 5.10 37.93 -1.82
C SER A 714 4.41 37.64 -3.16
N VAL A 715 4.28 36.36 -3.51
CA VAL A 715 3.55 35.92 -4.72
C VAL A 715 2.11 35.53 -4.40
N ASP A 716 1.68 35.67 -3.14
CA ASP A 716 0.28 35.47 -2.79
C ASP A 716 -0.55 36.65 -3.34
N ALA A 717 -1.28 36.36 -4.41
CA ALA A 717 -2.06 37.25 -5.27
C ALA A 717 -3.26 37.98 -4.59
N GLY A 718 -3.10 38.41 -3.33
CA GLY A 718 -4.02 39.29 -2.62
C GLY A 718 -3.36 40.56 -2.07
N SER A 719 -2.02 40.61 -1.96
CA SER A 719 -1.34 41.84 -1.57
C SER A 719 -1.18 42.74 -2.79
N GLY A 720 -1.97 43.82 -2.88
CA GLY A 720 -1.79 44.89 -3.87
C GLY A 720 -0.44 45.61 -3.79
N ASN A 721 0.47 45.18 -2.92
CA ASN A 721 1.83 45.70 -2.81
C ASN A 721 2.75 45.07 -3.85
N LYS A 722 2.80 45.71 -5.03
CA LYS A 722 3.97 45.67 -5.92
C LYS A 722 5.05 46.63 -5.41
N ASP A 723 5.20 46.72 -4.09
CA ASP A 723 6.33 47.45 -3.52
C ASP A 723 7.55 46.60 -3.82
N TRP A 724 8.29 47.01 -4.85
CA TRP A 724 9.66 46.61 -5.05
C TRP A 724 10.36 46.97 -3.73
N VAL A 725 10.52 45.98 -2.85
CA VAL A 725 11.28 46.16 -1.63
C VAL A 725 12.65 46.64 -2.08
N ASP A 726 13.06 47.82 -1.62
CA ASP A 726 14.42 48.31 -1.82
C ASP A 726 15.37 47.25 -1.27
N TYR A 727 15.87 46.41 -2.17
CA TYR A 727 16.85 45.41 -1.86
C TYR A 727 18.17 46.15 -1.73
N GLU A 728 18.42 46.71 -0.55
CA GLU A 728 19.76 47.14 -0.21
C GLU A 728 20.64 45.90 -0.34
N GLY A 729 21.49 45.88 -1.38
CA GLY A 729 22.38 44.78 -1.66
C GLY A 729 23.27 44.54 -0.44
N ALA A 730 22.86 43.65 0.45
CA ALA A 730 23.66 43.30 1.60
C ALA A 730 25.01 42.79 1.09
N ALA A 731 26.10 43.18 1.76
CA ALA A 731 27.48 42.84 1.36
C ALA A 731 27.76 41.33 1.32
N THR A 732 26.84 40.47 1.78
CA THR A 732 26.98 39.02 1.86
C THR A 732 26.01 38.28 0.92
N LEU A 733 26.54 37.24 0.26
CA LEU A 733 25.77 36.32 -0.59
C LEU A 733 24.86 35.37 0.22
N GLU A 734 25.11 35.19 1.51
CA GLU A 734 24.26 34.40 2.39
C GLU A 734 23.04 35.23 2.85
N GLU A 735 21.84 34.67 2.67
CA GLU A 735 20.58 35.25 3.11
C GLU A 735 20.25 34.83 4.55
N PRO A 736 19.92 35.77 5.45
CA PRO A 736 19.41 35.44 6.77
C PRO A 736 18.11 34.62 6.67
N LEU A 737 18.05 33.50 7.40
CA LEU A 737 16.86 32.65 7.44
C LEU A 737 15.69 33.37 8.15
N ASP A 738 14.48 33.19 7.64
CA ASP A 738 13.24 33.51 8.36
C ASP A 738 13.10 32.53 9.55
N PRO A 739 12.98 33.04 10.79
CA PRO A 739 12.79 32.20 11.97
C PRO A 739 11.40 31.53 12.02
N MET A 740 10.41 32.02 11.27
CA MET A 740 9.05 31.47 11.25
C MET A 740 8.45 31.53 9.83
N PRO A 741 8.90 30.66 8.91
CA PRO A 741 8.54 30.73 7.48
C PRO A 741 7.17 30.11 7.15
N TYR A 742 6.36 29.81 8.16
CA TYR A 742 5.09 29.13 8.02
C TYR A 742 4.08 29.61 9.07
N GLU A 743 2.85 29.13 8.93
CA GLU A 743 1.72 29.37 9.82
C GLU A 743 1.00 28.06 10.13
N TRP A 744 0.45 27.94 11.34
CA TRP A 744 -0.29 26.76 11.79
C TRP A 744 -1.80 26.91 11.56
N SER A 745 -2.44 25.78 11.23
CA SER A 745 -3.87 25.66 11.43
C SER A 745 -4.23 25.69 12.93
N PRO A 746 -5.47 26.09 13.28
CA PRO A 746 -5.88 26.17 14.69
C PRO A 746 -5.75 24.85 15.47
N ASP A 747 -5.94 23.71 14.79
CA ASP A 747 -5.85 22.36 15.36
C ASP A 747 -4.43 21.77 15.34
N ARG A 748 -3.45 22.53 14.83
CA ARG A 748 -2.04 22.15 14.70
C ARG A 748 -1.79 20.86 13.91
N THR A 749 -2.65 20.54 12.94
CA THR A 749 -2.46 19.41 12.02
C THR A 749 -1.92 19.82 10.65
N LEU A 750 -1.96 21.12 10.32
CA LEU A 750 -1.49 21.66 9.06
C LEU A 750 -0.54 22.83 9.29
N VAL A 751 0.53 22.85 8.50
CA VAL A 751 1.49 23.93 8.41
C VAL A 751 1.43 24.49 6.99
N ARG A 752 1.04 25.75 6.81
CA ARG A 752 1.06 26.44 5.51
C ARG A 752 2.31 27.30 5.40
N LEU A 753 3.03 27.18 4.30
CA LEU A 753 4.21 28.00 4.04
C LEU A 753 3.80 29.43 3.71
N LYS A 754 4.57 30.42 4.18
CA LYS A 754 4.40 31.83 3.78
C LYS A 754 4.83 32.06 2.33
N ASP A 755 5.93 31.42 1.91
CA ASP A 755 6.24 31.22 0.50
C ASP A 755 5.84 29.81 0.10
N ARG A 756 4.81 29.67 -0.76
CA ARG A 756 4.34 28.38 -1.29
C ARG A 756 5.41 27.58 -2.05
N HIS A 757 6.54 28.20 -2.37
CA HIS A 757 7.71 27.59 -3.00
C HIS A 757 8.94 27.57 -2.06
N ALA A 758 8.78 27.75 -0.75
CA ALA A 758 9.88 27.48 0.16
C ALA A 758 10.22 25.97 0.12
N PRO A 759 11.49 25.57 -0.05
CA PRO A 759 11.88 24.17 0.11
C PRO A 759 11.67 23.74 1.57
N ILE A 760 11.34 22.46 1.75
CA ILE A 760 11.10 21.84 3.05
C ILE A 760 12.11 20.70 3.21
N ILE A 761 12.86 20.74 4.30
CA ILE A 761 13.76 19.65 4.71
C ILE A 761 13.00 18.73 5.65
N PHE A 762 13.08 17.44 5.40
CA PHE A 762 12.72 16.36 6.30
C PHE A 762 14.01 15.62 6.63
N GLU A 763 14.34 15.51 7.90
CA GLU A 763 15.42 14.65 8.35
C GLU A 763 14.93 13.74 9.47
N ALA A 764 15.05 12.44 9.27
CA ALA A 764 14.61 11.43 10.23
C ALA A 764 15.78 10.84 11.02
N GLY A 765 15.52 10.45 12.26
CA GLY A 765 16.49 9.82 13.15
C GLY A 765 15.88 8.60 13.85
N ARG A 766 16.73 7.68 14.31
CA ARG A 766 16.30 6.54 15.13
C ARG A 766 16.79 6.72 16.55
N ARG A 767 15.99 6.30 17.52
CA ARG A 767 16.36 6.33 18.94
C ARG A 767 17.61 5.50 19.22
N VAL A 768 17.81 4.39 18.52
CA VAL A 768 19.02 3.56 18.67
C VAL A 768 20.30 4.30 18.27
N ASP A 769 20.22 5.25 17.35
CA ASP A 769 21.37 6.04 16.89
C ASP A 769 21.57 7.33 17.70
N GLU A 770 20.47 7.99 18.08
CA GLU A 770 20.48 9.34 18.66
C GLU A 770 20.26 9.34 20.20
N GLY A 771 19.73 8.25 20.76
CA GLY A 771 19.38 8.09 22.17
C GLY A 771 18.10 8.84 22.60
N THR A 772 18.05 10.16 22.43
CA THR A 772 16.93 11.00 22.89
C THR A 772 16.53 12.07 21.88
N LEU A 773 15.30 12.56 21.98
CA LEU A 773 14.83 13.69 21.18
C LEU A 773 15.73 14.92 21.37
N ALA A 774 16.22 15.17 22.59
CA ALA A 774 17.09 16.32 22.87
C ALA A 774 18.43 16.23 22.13
N ALA A 775 19.05 15.05 22.08
CA ALA A 775 20.28 14.83 21.34
C ALA A 775 20.07 14.98 19.82
N PHE A 776 18.97 14.42 19.30
CA PHE A 776 18.57 14.58 17.90
C PHE A 776 18.37 16.06 17.53
N LYS A 777 17.63 16.83 18.37
CA LYS A 777 17.44 18.27 18.19
C LYS A 777 18.78 19.01 18.17
N GLN A 778 19.65 18.75 19.14
CA GLN A 778 20.96 19.39 19.22
C GLN A 778 21.80 19.14 17.97
N ARG A 779 21.77 17.92 17.42
CA ARG A 779 22.46 17.58 16.17
C ARG A 779 21.91 18.38 14.98
N LEU A 780 20.60 18.40 14.79
CA LEU A 780 19.96 19.12 13.67
C LEU A 780 20.17 20.63 13.76
N LEU A 781 20.12 21.21 14.97
CA LEU A 781 20.40 22.63 15.19
C LEU A 781 21.88 22.99 14.98
N GLY A 782 22.79 22.02 15.14
CA GLY A 782 24.22 22.17 14.84
C GLY A 782 24.58 22.01 13.36
N ASN A 783 23.67 21.51 12.52
CA ASN A 783 23.91 21.34 11.09
C ASN A 783 24.00 22.69 10.37
N ARG A 784 24.90 22.79 9.37
CA ARG A 784 24.98 24.00 8.54
C ARG A 784 23.80 24.04 7.57
N LEU A 785 22.98 25.07 7.69
CA LEU A 785 21.90 25.40 6.76
C LEU A 785 22.10 26.82 6.21
N THR A 786 22.27 26.94 4.90
CA THR A 786 22.55 28.22 4.24
C THR A 786 21.59 28.41 3.05
N LEU A 787 21.05 29.62 2.91
CA LEU A 787 20.46 30.11 1.67
C LEU A 787 21.42 31.07 1.00
N THR A 788 21.83 30.76 -0.23
CA THR A 788 22.67 31.65 -1.04
C THR A 788 21.82 32.40 -2.04
N LYS A 789 21.91 33.73 -2.04
CA LYS A 789 21.24 34.63 -2.97
C LYS A 789 21.68 34.35 -4.40
N ILE A 790 20.74 34.39 -5.34
CA ILE A 790 21.04 34.40 -6.76
C ILE A 790 20.85 35.81 -7.35
N VAL A 791 21.09 35.96 -8.65
CA VAL A 791 20.96 37.25 -9.36
C VAL A 791 19.53 37.84 -9.34
N VAL A 792 18.52 37.03 -8.99
CA VAL A 792 17.14 37.46 -8.81
C VAL A 792 16.83 37.57 -7.31
N PRO A 793 16.50 38.77 -6.78
CA PRO A 793 16.16 38.94 -5.37
C PRO A 793 15.00 38.04 -4.93
N GLY A 794 15.06 37.54 -3.69
CA GLY A 794 14.05 36.64 -3.13
C GLY A 794 14.11 35.19 -3.63
N HIS A 795 15.11 34.84 -4.43
CA HIS A 795 15.38 33.48 -4.91
C HIS A 795 16.73 32.98 -4.42
N TYR A 796 16.81 31.68 -4.14
CA TYR A 796 17.94 31.11 -3.40
C TYR A 796 18.38 29.73 -3.90
N VAL A 797 19.65 29.40 -3.62
CA VAL A 797 20.14 28.02 -3.58
C VAL A 797 20.23 27.60 -2.12
N LEU A 798 19.59 26.49 -1.76
CA LEU A 798 19.69 25.89 -0.44
C LEU A 798 20.89 24.95 -0.38
N THR A 799 21.71 25.11 0.65
CA THR A 799 22.77 24.17 1.02
C THR A 799 22.54 23.70 2.45
N TYR A 800 22.45 22.39 2.64
CA TYR A 800 22.27 21.75 3.93
C TYR A 800 23.33 20.69 4.15
N VAL A 801 24.02 20.70 5.30
CA VAL A 801 25.06 19.72 5.64
C VAL A 801 24.57 18.86 6.79
N SER A 802 24.42 17.56 6.55
CA SER A 802 24.00 16.60 7.58
C SER A 802 24.58 15.21 7.30
N GLY A 803 24.91 14.47 8.36
CA GLY A 803 25.42 13.10 8.26
C GLY A 803 26.73 12.97 7.45
N GLY A 804 27.55 14.03 7.42
CA GLY A 804 28.77 14.07 6.60
C GLY A 804 28.55 14.37 5.11
N HIS A 805 27.30 14.60 4.68
CA HIS A 805 26.93 14.89 3.31
C HIS A 805 26.48 16.35 3.13
N THR A 806 26.74 16.90 1.95
CA THR A 806 26.27 18.22 1.53
C THR A 806 25.16 18.08 0.48
N TYR A 807 23.97 18.58 0.82
CA TYR A 807 22.79 18.61 -0.03
C TYR A 807 22.66 20.01 -0.65
N THR A 808 22.66 20.10 -1.98
CA THR A 808 22.47 21.36 -2.69
C THR A 808 21.21 21.31 -3.55
N PHE A 809 20.30 22.26 -3.35
CA PHE A 809 19.00 22.32 -4.01
C PHE A 809 18.71 23.75 -4.47
N ASN A 810 18.63 23.96 -5.80
CA ASN A 810 18.42 25.28 -6.37
C ASN A 810 16.95 25.71 -6.30
N ALA A 811 16.48 26.23 -5.16
CA ALA A 811 15.08 26.60 -4.90
C ALA A 811 14.47 27.61 -5.90
N ALA A 812 15.29 28.25 -6.74
CA ALA A 812 14.87 29.23 -7.73
C ALA A 812 14.43 28.63 -9.07
N ASN A 813 15.06 27.55 -9.54
CA ASN A 813 14.87 27.02 -10.90
C ASN A 813 14.88 25.48 -10.92
N THR A 814 14.80 24.87 -12.09
CA THR A 814 14.74 23.41 -12.28
C THR A 814 16.12 22.77 -12.51
N GLU A 815 17.18 23.25 -11.87
CA GLU A 815 18.50 22.57 -11.92
C GLU A 815 18.46 21.22 -11.20
N ILE A 816 19.25 20.25 -11.69
CA ILE A 816 19.44 18.96 -11.01
C ILE A 816 20.09 19.19 -9.64
N PRO A 817 19.46 18.71 -8.53
CA PRO A 817 20.06 18.77 -7.20
C PRO A 817 21.40 18.02 -7.13
N ARG A 818 22.21 18.35 -6.12
CA ARG A 818 23.52 17.72 -5.92
C ARG A 818 23.66 17.12 -4.53
N LEU A 819 24.31 15.97 -4.46
CA LEU A 819 24.82 15.35 -3.24
C LEU A 819 26.35 15.39 -3.31
N ASP A 820 27.00 15.99 -2.34
CA ASP A 820 28.46 16.12 -2.27
C ASP A 820 29.08 16.71 -3.55
N GLY A 821 28.39 17.70 -4.13
CA GLY A 821 28.77 18.36 -5.37
C GLY A 821 28.45 17.59 -6.66
N GLN A 822 28.04 16.31 -6.56
CA GLN A 822 27.68 15.48 -7.71
C GLN A 822 26.17 15.59 -8.03
N PRO A 823 25.79 15.79 -9.30
CA PRO A 823 24.39 15.75 -9.72
C PRO A 823 23.73 14.41 -9.40
N ILE A 824 22.44 14.44 -9.05
CA ILE A 824 21.67 13.20 -8.85
C ILE A 824 21.47 12.46 -10.16
N ASP A 825 21.71 11.16 -10.12
CA ASP A 825 21.42 10.23 -11.21
C ASP A 825 19.93 9.83 -11.21
N TYR A 826 19.27 10.03 -12.34
CA TYR A 826 17.87 9.64 -12.58
C TYR A 826 17.73 8.38 -13.43
N PHE A 827 18.85 7.74 -13.82
CA PHE A 827 18.92 6.55 -14.66
C PHE A 827 19.54 5.38 -13.88
N PRO A 828 18.85 4.84 -12.86
CA PRO A 828 19.40 3.79 -12.04
C PRO A 828 19.78 2.57 -12.89
N ALA A 829 20.97 2.01 -12.66
CA ALA A 829 21.44 0.80 -13.36
C ALA A 829 20.56 -0.43 -13.14
N ARG A 830 19.69 -0.39 -12.12
CA ARG A 830 18.79 -1.46 -11.71
C ARG A 830 17.34 -0.98 -11.70
N THR A 831 16.43 -1.86 -12.13
CA THR A 831 14.97 -1.63 -12.06
C THR A 831 14.47 -1.66 -10.62
N PHE A 832 15.04 -2.58 -9.82
CA PHE A 832 14.83 -2.72 -8.39
C PHE A 832 16.19 -2.81 -7.72
N ASP A 833 16.43 -2.02 -6.68
CA ASP A 833 17.70 -2.00 -5.97
C ASP A 833 17.50 -1.84 -4.47
N SER A 834 17.58 -2.97 -3.78
CA SER A 834 17.70 -3.08 -2.32
C SER A 834 18.40 -4.41 -1.97
N PRO A 835 18.77 -4.62 -0.71
CA PRO A 835 19.25 -5.94 -0.25
C PRO A 835 18.24 -7.08 -0.45
N HIS A 836 16.94 -6.76 -0.54
CA HIS A 836 15.84 -7.72 -0.57
C HIS A 836 15.22 -7.91 -1.95
N LEU A 837 15.40 -6.98 -2.87
CA LEU A 837 14.86 -7.04 -4.23
C LEU A 837 15.84 -6.36 -5.19
N SER A 838 16.38 -7.15 -6.13
CA SER A 838 17.34 -6.65 -7.11
C SER A 838 17.04 -7.15 -8.53
N SER A 839 17.25 -6.29 -9.52
CA SER A 839 17.14 -6.63 -10.95
C SER A 839 17.89 -5.59 -11.78
N ASP A 840 18.82 -6.03 -12.62
CA ASP A 840 19.50 -5.15 -13.57
C ASP A 840 18.49 -4.60 -14.58
N TYR A 841 18.64 -3.32 -14.96
CA TYR A 841 17.67 -2.65 -15.82
C TYR A 841 17.51 -3.37 -17.16
N GLY A 842 16.27 -3.62 -17.57
CA GLY A 842 15.97 -4.30 -18.84
C GLY A 842 16.11 -5.83 -18.82
N SER A 843 16.67 -6.44 -17.76
CA SER A 843 16.92 -7.89 -17.72
C SER A 843 15.64 -8.72 -17.55
N GLY A 844 14.75 -8.28 -16.66
CA GLY A 844 13.59 -9.08 -16.22
C GLY A 844 13.99 -10.29 -15.35
N LEU A 845 15.24 -10.31 -14.86
CA LEU A 845 15.74 -11.32 -13.94
C LEU A 845 15.73 -10.75 -12.52
N VAL A 846 14.68 -11.05 -11.77
CA VAL A 846 14.47 -10.46 -10.45
C VAL A 846 14.89 -11.42 -9.35
N THR A 847 15.77 -10.96 -8.47
CA THR A 847 16.17 -11.68 -7.26
C THR A 847 15.45 -11.10 -6.05
N ILE A 848 14.70 -11.94 -5.34
CA ILE A 848 14.13 -11.66 -4.02
C ILE A 848 14.99 -12.37 -2.98
N SER A 849 15.37 -11.67 -1.90
CA SER A 849 16.25 -12.19 -0.85
C SER A 849 15.69 -11.87 0.54
N ALA A 850 15.61 -12.88 1.40
CA ALA A 850 15.28 -12.73 2.82
C ALA A 850 16.18 -13.67 3.63
N GLY A 851 16.99 -13.11 4.54
CA GLY A 851 18.02 -13.88 5.24
C GLY A 851 18.93 -14.67 4.28
N ARG A 852 18.92 -16.00 4.40
CA ARG A 852 19.65 -16.93 3.51
C ARG A 852 18.83 -17.44 2.33
N ARG A 853 17.53 -17.16 2.30
CA ARG A 853 16.64 -17.59 1.23
C ARG A 853 16.77 -16.64 0.05
N ARG A 854 16.76 -17.23 -1.14
CA ARG A 854 16.78 -16.52 -2.41
C ARG A 854 15.71 -17.11 -3.30
N LEU A 855 14.98 -16.24 -3.98
CA LEU A 855 14.03 -16.62 -5.01
C LEU A 855 14.33 -15.80 -6.26
N ILE A 856 14.48 -16.47 -7.40
CA ILE A 856 14.72 -15.82 -8.68
C ILE A 856 13.49 -15.98 -9.57
N LEU A 857 12.98 -14.85 -10.03
CA LEU A 857 11.91 -14.75 -11.02
C LEU A 857 12.54 -14.41 -12.38
N ASP A 858 12.57 -15.38 -13.29
CA ASP A 858 13.14 -15.26 -14.63
C ASP A 858 12.02 -15.04 -15.66
N PHE A 859 11.58 -13.80 -15.81
CA PHE A 859 10.47 -13.42 -16.70
C PHE A 859 10.74 -13.74 -18.18
N PRO A 860 11.96 -13.59 -18.72
CA PRO A 860 12.27 -14.04 -20.07
C PRO A 860 11.95 -15.52 -20.29
N GLN A 861 12.32 -16.37 -19.35
CA GLN A 861 12.11 -17.83 -19.44
C GLN A 861 10.77 -18.30 -18.86
N ALA A 862 9.98 -17.41 -18.24
CA ALA A 862 8.79 -17.77 -17.47
C ALA A 862 9.07 -18.88 -16.44
N THR A 863 10.20 -18.77 -15.72
CA THR A 863 10.59 -19.74 -14.69
C THR A 863 10.84 -19.08 -13.35
N ARG A 864 10.70 -19.88 -12.30
CA ARG A 864 10.90 -19.51 -10.91
C ARG A 864 11.87 -20.53 -10.28
N ARG A 865 12.98 -20.06 -9.69
CA ARG A 865 14.04 -20.92 -9.14
C ARG A 865 14.57 -20.47 -7.78
#